data_AF-A0A2N2GX40-F1
#
_entry.id   AF-A0A2N2GX40-F1
#
_cell.length_a   1.000
_cell.length_b   1.000
_cell.length_c   1.000
_cell.angle_alpha   90.00
_cell.angle_beta   90.00
_cell.angle_gamma   90.00
#
_symmetry.space_group_name_H-M   'P 1'
#
loop_
_entity.id
_entity.type
_entity.pdbx_description
1 polymer ?
#
loop_
_entity_poly.entity_id
_entity_poly.type
_entity_poly.pdbx_seq_one_letter_code
_entity_poly.pdbx_strand_id
1 'polypeptide(L)'
;MATSKFRKLTASEKAAGKNKRKPAGKSVGKNKPKPTGKPPVPAMPDIPPSAPDTYAHLSAHTILGAFYAAVYSLTPGREAGSHTEIFAMDPDRLATVLGGFVQEKEGADAAAFRAGAIQRWCSTFAGRFLFKVGRTSNFTMRLGGARPVEIPRAVVSEVFGGIGYSLFPTWRKTVSDSLEAAREIPYFFMGEPRDLFLFPVDDAVRRLLCGLEPLPITGDEASLFLIRETHVGNERLSFYDVMARDPYAKGSLPDRPALARQLDQLRTRPFSDAVVTHLREFFDAPITVGVRDTLRWLNGARHPDMNWDEARGIIESCFARHSGENYLLPEQNFYIPAPSASPQEIADLARANRVVVRTAAVRFRRACSARLKRVMTLADIEDVLGEVLGWHHGYPQYRLEETVGVINPSTLKVGLKFVEQLSLFLAKVDMPVRRNAQLVQHLEACGIKEKLSANLLDSDYRELVLRLAQFLLFYDLRHGIRTSRGLIEYRNILTTFCTFQERADWLPGDCEKLAQFSLESLAKAEYSGYLRKYPELAEKLVVFFVQVLRFFLDTDFIPDLRPDEAGINIFILGIWGYITENMIITLYRDPEGVERFRLKFVDNKDHFKQYKREVDKDRPMGLAKHGLRIVQPVVLPAMLRSVGNFVQIVHENRNGYGRKEISLPGLVELGMAVAQEVILKGIDYSSDSLQALIADGLDDAGKFAASAARVFTAGENPDRVI
;
A
#
# COMPACT_ATOMS: atom_id res chain seq x y z
N MET A 1 33.01 16.94 41.43
CA MET A 1 34.05 16.44 42.37
C MET A 1 33.94 14.93 42.44
N ALA A 2 35.07 14.22 42.57
CA ALA A 2 35.20 12.76 42.88
C ALA A 2 34.56 11.74 41.91
N THR A 3 35.13 10.55 41.63
CA THR A 3 36.53 10.04 41.64
C THR A 3 36.57 8.66 40.95
N SER A 4 37.59 8.38 40.10
CA SER A 4 38.37 7.11 39.98
C SER A 4 37.65 5.73 39.81
N LYS A 5 38.16 4.71 39.09
CA LYS A 5 39.44 4.45 38.39
C LYS A 5 39.27 3.23 37.45
N PHE A 6 40.05 3.19 36.37
CA PHE A 6 40.19 2.00 35.49
C PHE A 6 41.15 0.96 36.07
N ARG A 7 40.96 -0.33 35.72
CA ARG A 7 42.05 -1.31 35.59
C ARG A 7 41.72 -2.39 34.54
N LYS A 8 42.52 -2.47 33.49
CA LYS A 8 42.65 -3.66 32.60
C LYS A 8 43.89 -4.45 33.03
N LEU A 9 43.88 -5.76 32.81
CA LEU A 9 45.07 -6.61 32.78
C LEU A 9 45.07 -7.45 31.50
N THR A 10 46.26 -7.89 31.10
CA THR A 10 46.63 -8.20 29.71
C THR A 10 46.94 -9.67 29.44
N ALA A 11 46.88 -10.06 28.17
CA ALA A 11 47.32 -11.38 27.71
C ALA A 11 48.84 -11.54 27.80
N SER A 12 49.34 -12.22 28.85
CA SER A 12 50.76 -12.59 28.97
C SER A 12 51.04 -13.82 29.83
N GLU A 13 50.13 -14.80 29.91
CA GLU A 13 50.38 -16.09 30.57
C GLU A 13 50.44 -17.22 29.52
N LYS A 14 51.64 -17.39 28.95
CA LYS A 14 51.95 -18.40 27.93
C LYS A 14 52.44 -19.72 28.55
N ALA A 15 51.73 -20.79 28.22
CA ALA A 15 52.24 -22.11 27.77
C ALA A 15 53.28 -22.90 28.59
N ALA A 16 52.82 -24.02 29.18
CA ALA A 16 53.49 -25.34 29.23
C ALA A 16 52.45 -26.40 29.71
N GLY A 17 52.39 -27.67 29.25
CA GLY A 17 53.04 -28.35 28.13
C GLY A 17 52.70 -29.87 28.09
N LYS A 18 53.02 -30.54 26.96
CA LYS A 18 53.24 -32.01 26.77
C LYS A 18 52.09 -33.03 26.99
N ASN A 19 51.65 -33.62 25.86
CA ASN A 19 51.55 -35.07 25.54
C ASN A 19 51.07 -36.10 26.58
N LYS A 20 50.05 -36.89 26.19
CA LYS A 20 50.11 -38.38 26.23
C LYS A 20 49.13 -39.08 25.28
N ARG A 21 49.58 -40.19 24.68
CA ARG A 21 48.81 -41.13 23.82
C ARG A 21 48.11 -42.19 24.69
N LYS A 22 46.90 -42.64 24.33
CA LYS A 22 46.63 -43.94 23.66
C LYS A 22 45.12 -44.26 23.52
N PRO A 23 44.72 -45.18 22.61
CA PRO A 23 43.32 -45.52 22.32
C PRO A 23 42.91 -46.91 22.84
N ALA A 24 41.60 -47.22 22.80
CA ALA A 24 40.96 -48.47 22.31
C ALA A 24 39.58 -48.69 22.94
N GLY A 25 38.61 -49.17 22.14
CA GLY A 25 37.24 -49.46 22.61
C GLY A 25 36.30 -49.89 21.48
N LYS A 26 36.50 -51.10 20.92
CA LYS A 26 35.56 -51.75 19.98
C LYS A 26 34.82 -52.88 20.68
N SER A 27 33.49 -52.89 20.63
CA SER A 27 32.57 -54.07 20.61
C SER A 27 31.13 -53.60 20.88
N VAL A 28 30.05 -54.19 20.39
CA VAL A 28 29.77 -55.24 19.39
C VAL A 28 28.31 -55.07 18.95
N GLY A 29 27.93 -55.43 17.72
CA GLY A 29 26.52 -55.39 17.28
C GLY A 29 26.22 -56.24 16.05
N LYS A 30 25.53 -57.38 16.26
CA LYS A 30 24.93 -58.26 15.23
C LYS A 30 23.38 -58.17 15.42
N ASN A 31 22.51 -58.37 14.42
CA ASN A 31 22.74 -58.92 13.07
C ASN A 31 21.69 -58.43 12.03
N LYS A 32 22.00 -58.71 10.76
CA LYS A 32 21.15 -59.01 9.58
C LYS A 32 19.69 -59.50 9.81
N PRO A 33 18.83 -59.62 8.76
CA PRO A 33 18.54 -58.67 7.65
C PRO A 33 17.04 -58.68 7.19
N LYS A 34 16.62 -57.78 6.27
CA LYS A 34 15.71 -58.14 5.14
C LYS A 34 15.65 -57.03 4.06
N PRO A 35 15.40 -57.36 2.78
CA PRO A 35 15.49 -56.40 1.67
C PRO A 35 14.13 -56.01 1.08
N THR A 36 14.03 -54.77 0.61
CA THR A 36 13.15 -54.37 -0.50
C THR A 36 13.89 -53.34 -1.36
N GLY A 37 14.10 -53.66 -2.64
CA GLY A 37 14.86 -52.80 -3.53
C GLY A 37 14.06 -51.56 -3.95
N LYS A 38 14.65 -50.37 -3.78
CA LYS A 38 14.38 -49.29 -4.73
C LYS A 38 15.24 -49.54 -5.98
N PRO A 39 14.74 -49.26 -7.20
CA PRO A 39 15.60 -49.29 -8.38
C PRO A 39 16.73 -48.27 -8.20
N PRO A 40 17.93 -48.50 -8.77
CA PRO A 40 18.99 -47.52 -8.75
C PRO A 40 18.50 -46.27 -9.50
N VAL A 41 18.39 -45.15 -8.79
CA VAL A 41 18.39 -43.85 -9.45
C VAL A 41 19.73 -43.78 -10.20
N PRO A 42 19.75 -43.56 -11.53
CA PRO A 42 21.00 -43.40 -12.25
C PRO A 42 21.76 -42.25 -11.60
N ALA A 43 23.03 -42.47 -11.27
CA ALA A 43 23.86 -41.42 -10.70
C ALA A 43 23.86 -40.24 -11.67
N MET A 44 23.23 -39.12 -11.26
CA MET A 44 23.27 -37.91 -12.06
C MET A 44 24.74 -37.49 -12.21
N PRO A 45 25.16 -37.00 -13.38
CA PRO A 45 26.51 -36.49 -13.53
C PRO A 45 26.74 -35.38 -12.49
N ASP A 46 27.86 -35.44 -11.78
CA ASP A 46 28.25 -34.45 -10.77
C ASP A 46 28.58 -33.11 -11.45
N ILE A 47 27.54 -32.37 -11.84
CA ILE A 47 27.63 -30.94 -12.13
C ILE A 47 27.61 -30.24 -10.77
N PRO A 48 28.72 -29.63 -10.31
CA PRO A 48 28.72 -28.92 -9.04
C PRO A 48 27.69 -27.78 -9.07
N PRO A 49 26.97 -27.51 -7.96
CA PRO A 49 26.04 -26.38 -7.89
C PRO A 49 26.79 -25.09 -8.20
N SER A 50 26.16 -24.21 -9.00
CA SER A 50 26.84 -23.00 -9.43
C SER A 50 26.97 -21.98 -8.29
N ALA A 51 28.00 -21.14 -8.37
CA ALA A 51 28.31 -20.19 -7.30
C ALA A 51 27.13 -19.23 -7.04
N PRO A 52 26.90 -18.76 -5.80
CA PRO A 52 25.79 -17.85 -5.48
C PRO A 52 25.70 -16.60 -6.37
N ASP A 53 26.84 -16.11 -6.85
CA ASP A 53 26.92 -14.90 -7.67
C ASP A 53 26.62 -15.12 -9.17
N THR A 54 26.45 -16.36 -9.64
CA THR A 54 26.26 -16.68 -11.07
C THR A 54 25.12 -15.90 -11.71
N TYR A 55 24.02 -15.70 -10.97
CA TYR A 55 22.83 -14.96 -11.40
C TYR A 55 22.68 -13.57 -10.74
N ALA A 56 23.70 -13.06 -10.05
CA ALA A 56 23.68 -11.71 -9.46
C ALA A 56 23.51 -10.58 -10.50
N HIS A 57 23.82 -10.87 -11.77
CA HIS A 57 23.62 -9.96 -12.90
C HIS A 57 22.15 -9.80 -13.34
N LEU A 58 21.25 -10.70 -12.96
CA LEU A 58 19.82 -10.56 -13.25
C LEU A 58 19.20 -9.52 -12.31
N SER A 59 18.67 -8.42 -12.86
CA SER A 59 18.02 -7.38 -12.07
C SER A 59 16.62 -7.80 -11.59
N ALA A 60 16.04 -7.03 -10.66
CA ALA A 60 14.67 -7.29 -10.22
C ALA A 60 13.68 -7.08 -11.38
N HIS A 61 13.91 -6.06 -12.23
CA HIS A 61 13.18 -5.91 -13.49
C HIS A 61 13.26 -7.15 -14.38
N THR A 62 14.45 -7.74 -14.58
CA THR A 62 14.61 -8.92 -15.45
C THR A 62 13.81 -10.11 -14.92
N ILE A 63 13.81 -10.31 -13.60
CA ILE A 63 13.07 -11.39 -12.94
C ILE A 63 11.56 -11.13 -13.00
N LEU A 64 11.09 -9.90 -12.72
CA LEU A 64 9.67 -9.56 -12.83
C LEU A 64 9.16 -9.59 -14.29
N GLY A 65 10.04 -9.36 -15.27
CA GLY A 65 9.76 -9.60 -16.69
C GLY A 65 9.51 -11.08 -17.00
N ALA A 66 10.26 -12.00 -16.37
CA ALA A 66 10.00 -13.43 -16.50
C ALA A 66 8.63 -13.85 -15.93
N PHE A 67 8.24 -13.27 -14.79
CA PHE A 67 6.88 -13.43 -14.27
C PHE A 67 5.83 -12.86 -15.23
N TYR A 68 6.04 -11.65 -15.77
CA TYR A 68 5.13 -11.01 -16.71
C TYR A 68 4.99 -11.76 -18.05
N ALA A 69 6.02 -12.47 -18.50
CA ALA A 69 5.95 -13.37 -19.65
C ALA A 69 5.15 -14.66 -19.37
N ALA A 70 4.98 -15.02 -18.10
CA ALA A 70 4.36 -16.26 -17.63
C ALA A 70 3.01 -16.05 -16.94
N VAL A 71 2.30 -14.97 -17.22
CA VAL A 71 0.96 -14.70 -16.64
C VAL A 71 -0.18 -14.72 -17.65
N TYR A 72 -1.38 -14.89 -17.11
CA TYR A 72 -2.64 -14.59 -17.78
C TYR A 72 -3.48 -13.68 -16.89
N SER A 73 -4.20 -12.74 -17.52
CA SER A 73 -5.09 -11.82 -16.79
C SER A 73 -6.24 -12.62 -16.16
N LEU A 74 -6.49 -12.40 -14.86
CA LEU A 74 -7.72 -12.90 -14.22
C LEU A 74 -8.95 -12.06 -14.60
N THR A 75 -8.74 -10.93 -15.26
CA THR A 75 -9.75 -9.95 -15.64
C THR A 75 -9.71 -9.63 -17.15
N PRO A 76 -9.81 -10.61 -18.09
CA PRO A 76 -9.81 -10.31 -19.52
C PRO A 76 -11.16 -9.69 -19.92
N GLY A 77 -11.18 -8.38 -20.17
CA GLY A 77 -12.36 -7.66 -20.66
C GLY A 77 -13.51 -7.47 -19.66
N ARG A 78 -13.37 -7.91 -18.40
CA ARG A 78 -14.26 -7.62 -17.27
C ARG A 78 -13.45 -7.39 -16.00
N GLU A 79 -13.91 -6.42 -15.19
CA GLU A 79 -13.53 -6.26 -13.77
C GLU A 79 -12.03 -6.12 -13.44
N ALA A 80 -11.22 -5.62 -14.39
CA ALA A 80 -9.88 -5.15 -14.05
C ALA A 80 -9.96 -3.90 -13.17
N GLY A 81 -9.24 -3.90 -12.05
CA GLY A 81 -9.17 -2.75 -11.13
C GLY A 81 -8.68 -1.48 -11.83
N SER A 82 -9.23 -0.34 -11.43
CA SER A 82 -9.05 0.95 -12.12
C SER A 82 -7.59 1.40 -12.26
N HIS A 83 -6.73 0.95 -11.34
CA HIS A 83 -5.31 1.28 -11.26
C HIS A 83 -4.36 0.14 -11.62
N THR A 84 -4.83 -1.11 -11.57
CA THR A 84 -3.98 -2.29 -11.39
C THR A 84 -4.50 -3.46 -12.21
N GLU A 85 -3.60 -4.12 -12.93
CA GLU A 85 -3.89 -5.39 -13.60
C GLU A 85 -3.53 -6.54 -12.66
N ILE A 86 -4.46 -7.49 -12.51
CA ILE A 86 -4.32 -8.62 -11.59
C ILE A 86 -4.18 -9.89 -12.43
N PHE A 87 -3.08 -10.60 -12.19
CA PHE A 87 -2.65 -11.74 -12.95
C PHE A 87 -2.54 -12.99 -12.08
N ALA A 88 -2.93 -14.12 -12.67
CA ALA A 88 -2.50 -15.43 -12.22
C ALA A 88 -1.30 -15.88 -13.04
N MET A 89 -0.42 -16.65 -12.42
CA MET A 89 0.80 -17.18 -13.04
C MET A 89 0.55 -18.57 -13.61
N ASP A 90 1.04 -18.81 -14.82
CA ASP A 90 1.15 -20.12 -15.43
C ASP A 90 2.46 -20.76 -14.96
N PRO A 91 2.43 -21.82 -14.13
CA PRO A 91 3.63 -22.38 -13.53
C PRO A 91 4.56 -23.03 -14.56
N ASP A 92 4.02 -23.59 -15.64
CA ASP A 92 4.78 -24.31 -16.66
C ASP A 92 5.50 -23.32 -17.57
N ARG A 93 4.84 -22.20 -17.93
CA ARG A 93 5.50 -21.07 -18.60
C ARG A 93 6.59 -20.47 -17.72
N LEU A 94 6.31 -20.23 -16.44
CA LEU A 94 7.30 -19.64 -15.53
C LEU A 94 8.52 -20.55 -15.39
N ALA A 95 8.30 -21.85 -15.21
CA ALA A 95 9.38 -22.85 -15.17
C ALA A 95 10.17 -22.91 -16.49
N THR A 96 9.50 -22.79 -17.64
CA THR A 96 10.14 -22.72 -18.95
C THR A 96 11.04 -21.48 -19.09
N VAL A 97 10.56 -20.30 -18.70
CA VAL A 97 11.33 -19.05 -18.78
C VAL A 97 12.53 -19.08 -17.83
N LEU A 98 12.34 -19.51 -16.57
CA LEU A 98 13.43 -19.64 -15.60
C LEU A 98 14.45 -20.73 -16.02
N GLY A 99 13.98 -21.85 -16.57
CA GLY A 99 14.84 -22.88 -17.18
C GLY A 99 15.65 -22.33 -18.36
N GLY A 100 15.07 -21.43 -19.15
CA GLY A 100 15.75 -20.69 -20.21
C GLY A 100 16.96 -19.89 -19.72
N PHE A 101 16.85 -19.18 -18.59
CA PHE A 101 18.00 -18.50 -17.98
C PHE A 101 19.12 -19.45 -17.55
N VAL A 102 18.78 -20.69 -17.11
CA VAL A 102 19.80 -21.71 -16.84
C VAL A 102 20.44 -22.20 -18.13
N GLN A 103 19.63 -22.50 -19.15
CA GLN A 103 20.10 -23.00 -20.43
C GLN A 103 21.02 -22.00 -21.16
N GLU A 104 20.68 -20.72 -21.14
CA GLU A 104 21.49 -19.65 -21.74
C GLU A 104 22.81 -19.44 -20.99
N LYS A 105 22.79 -19.50 -19.65
CA LYS A 105 23.95 -19.16 -18.81
C LYS A 105 24.93 -20.32 -18.59
N GLU A 106 24.41 -21.54 -18.45
CA GLU A 106 25.17 -22.73 -18.02
C GLU A 106 24.97 -23.95 -18.94
N GLY A 107 24.08 -23.88 -19.94
CA GLY A 107 23.86 -24.95 -20.91
C GLY A 107 22.70 -25.90 -20.58
N ALA A 108 22.38 -26.77 -21.54
CA ALA A 108 21.20 -27.63 -21.49
C ALA A 108 21.23 -28.66 -20.35
N ASP A 109 22.39 -29.23 -20.02
CA ASP A 109 22.50 -30.25 -18.96
C ASP A 109 22.22 -29.67 -17.57
N ALA A 110 22.72 -28.45 -17.29
CA ALA A 110 22.43 -27.73 -16.06
C ALA A 110 20.95 -27.36 -15.95
N ALA A 111 20.32 -26.95 -17.07
CA ALA A 111 18.89 -26.66 -17.11
C ALA A 111 18.05 -27.92 -16.86
N ALA A 112 18.38 -29.05 -17.51
CA ALA A 112 17.70 -30.31 -17.31
C ALA A 112 17.81 -30.83 -15.87
N PHE A 113 18.98 -30.69 -15.24
CA PHE A 113 19.21 -31.04 -13.83
C PHE A 113 18.33 -30.20 -12.88
N ARG A 114 18.22 -28.88 -13.13
CA ARG A 114 17.44 -27.96 -12.28
C ARG A 114 15.93 -27.93 -12.59
N ALA A 115 15.51 -28.39 -13.77
CA ALA A 115 14.12 -28.33 -14.24
C ALA A 115 13.11 -28.86 -13.22
N GLY A 116 13.38 -30.00 -12.58
CA GLY A 116 12.48 -30.56 -11.57
C GLY A 116 12.33 -29.71 -10.30
N ALA A 117 13.39 -29.00 -9.88
CA ALA A 117 13.33 -28.09 -8.73
C ALA A 117 12.62 -26.78 -9.10
N ILE A 118 12.96 -26.21 -10.26
CA ILE A 118 12.32 -25.03 -10.83
C ILE A 118 10.81 -25.26 -10.96
N GLN A 119 10.40 -26.35 -11.59
CA GLN A 119 8.99 -26.70 -11.79
C GLN A 119 8.22 -26.77 -10.45
N ARG A 120 8.73 -27.51 -9.46
CA ARG A 120 8.08 -27.64 -8.14
C ARG A 120 7.92 -26.28 -7.45
N TRP A 121 8.94 -25.42 -7.53
CA TRP A 121 8.86 -24.09 -6.96
C TRP A 121 7.85 -23.21 -7.70
N CYS A 122 7.88 -23.19 -9.03
CA CYS A 122 6.93 -22.46 -9.87
C CYS A 122 5.48 -22.89 -9.60
N SER A 123 5.18 -24.20 -9.57
CA SER A 123 3.85 -24.72 -9.22
C SER A 123 3.39 -24.27 -7.83
N THR A 124 4.28 -24.32 -6.84
CA THR A 124 3.98 -23.90 -5.46
C THR A 124 3.73 -22.39 -5.36
N PHE A 125 4.57 -21.58 -6.02
CA PHE A 125 4.49 -20.12 -5.97
C PHE A 125 3.29 -19.60 -6.77
N ALA A 126 3.09 -20.07 -8.00
CA ALA A 126 1.97 -19.69 -8.86
C ALA A 126 0.61 -20.12 -8.27
N GLY A 127 0.56 -21.27 -7.59
CA GLY A 127 -0.64 -21.72 -6.89
C GLY A 127 -1.00 -20.87 -5.66
N ARG A 128 -0.03 -20.15 -5.07
CA ARG A 128 -0.19 -19.38 -3.82
C ARG A 128 -0.32 -17.87 -4.03
N PHE A 129 0.36 -17.28 -5.02
CA PHE A 129 0.46 -15.83 -5.17
C PHE A 129 -0.25 -15.33 -6.44
N LEU A 130 -0.75 -14.09 -6.37
CA LEU A 130 -1.14 -13.29 -7.53
C LEU A 130 -0.02 -12.30 -7.85
N PHE A 131 0.14 -11.96 -9.13
CA PHE A 131 1.01 -10.87 -9.57
C PHE A 131 0.14 -9.67 -9.94
N LYS A 132 0.40 -8.51 -9.33
CA LYS A 132 -0.30 -7.26 -9.60
C LYS A 132 0.66 -6.26 -10.24
N VAL A 133 0.23 -5.58 -11.30
CA VAL A 133 1.03 -4.57 -12.02
C VAL A 133 0.23 -3.28 -12.19
N GLY A 134 0.80 -2.14 -11.80
CA GLY A 134 0.17 -0.84 -11.98
C GLY A 134 0.05 -0.45 -13.46
N ARG A 135 -1.15 -0.02 -13.87
CA ARG A 135 -1.40 0.48 -15.24
C ARG A 135 -0.57 1.74 -15.49
N THR A 136 0.24 1.76 -16.55
CA THR A 136 1.13 2.88 -16.89
C THR A 136 0.53 3.90 -17.87
N SER A 137 -0.37 3.45 -18.75
CA SER A 137 -0.94 4.22 -19.87
C SER A 137 -2.39 4.68 -19.65
N ASN A 138 -3.26 3.77 -19.21
CA ASN A 138 -4.72 3.99 -19.12
C ASN A 138 -5.25 3.85 -17.68
N PHE A 139 -6.37 4.50 -17.41
CA PHE A 139 -7.22 4.35 -16.23
C PHE A 139 -8.54 3.73 -16.68
N THR A 140 -9.06 2.75 -15.94
CA THR A 140 -10.27 2.01 -16.32
C THR A 140 -11.41 2.38 -15.37
N MET A 141 -12.56 2.84 -15.91
CA MET A 141 -13.71 3.26 -15.10
C MET A 141 -15.01 2.65 -15.60
N ARG A 142 -15.91 2.24 -14.70
CA ARG A 142 -17.29 1.88 -15.03
C ARG A 142 -18.21 3.06 -14.72
N LEU A 143 -19.12 3.37 -15.64
CA LEU A 143 -20.18 4.36 -15.45
C LEU A 143 -21.53 3.64 -15.57
N GLY A 144 -22.29 3.54 -14.47
CA GLY A 144 -23.67 3.06 -14.48
C GLY A 144 -23.89 1.69 -15.15
N GLY A 145 -23.16 0.65 -14.74
CA GLY A 145 -23.32 -0.71 -15.27
C GLY A 145 -22.79 -0.94 -16.71
N ALA A 146 -22.35 0.12 -17.41
CA ALA A 146 -21.79 0.01 -18.75
C ALA A 146 -20.46 -0.77 -18.80
N ARG A 147 -20.01 -1.09 -20.02
CA ARG A 147 -18.67 -1.65 -20.26
C ARG A 147 -17.60 -0.72 -19.69
N PRO A 148 -16.47 -1.25 -19.18
CA PRO A 148 -15.37 -0.41 -18.72
C PRO A 148 -14.87 0.53 -19.82
N VAL A 149 -14.72 1.81 -19.50
CA VAL A 149 -14.14 2.83 -20.37
C VAL A 149 -12.67 2.98 -19.99
N GLU A 150 -11.79 2.83 -20.97
CA GLU A 150 -10.38 3.18 -20.82
C GLU A 150 -10.16 4.65 -21.15
N ILE A 151 -9.66 5.40 -20.18
CA ILE A 151 -9.33 6.82 -20.31
C ILE A 151 -7.81 6.93 -20.29
N PRO A 152 -7.15 7.53 -21.31
CA PRO A 152 -5.72 7.75 -21.29
C PRO A 152 -5.34 8.57 -20.08
N ARG A 153 -4.33 8.13 -19.33
CA ARG A 153 -3.94 8.79 -18.09
C ARG A 153 -3.54 10.23 -18.31
N ALA A 154 -2.97 10.58 -19.47
CA ALA A 154 -2.70 11.96 -19.90
C ALA A 154 -3.93 12.89 -19.75
N VAL A 155 -5.11 12.45 -20.22
CA VAL A 155 -6.38 13.17 -20.08
C VAL A 155 -6.77 13.30 -18.61
N VAL A 156 -6.69 12.19 -17.86
CA VAL A 156 -6.98 12.17 -16.42
C VAL A 156 -6.09 13.16 -15.65
N SER A 157 -4.79 13.23 -15.96
CA SER A 157 -3.87 14.23 -15.39
C SER A 157 -4.30 15.67 -15.66
N GLU A 158 -4.72 15.98 -16.89
CA GLU A 158 -5.12 17.34 -17.23
C GLU A 158 -6.40 17.73 -16.51
N VAL A 159 -7.42 16.88 -16.57
CA VAL A 159 -8.72 17.09 -15.90
C VAL A 159 -8.54 17.28 -14.40
N PHE A 160 -7.91 16.31 -13.75
CA PHE A 160 -7.95 16.18 -12.30
C PHE A 160 -6.79 16.90 -11.60
N GLY A 161 -5.70 17.26 -12.31
CA GLY A 161 -4.58 18.01 -11.73
C GLY A 161 -4.11 17.41 -10.40
N GLY A 162 -4.07 18.23 -9.33
CA GLY A 162 -3.71 17.82 -7.96
C GLY A 162 -4.47 16.60 -7.41
N ILE A 163 -5.65 16.31 -7.94
CA ILE A 163 -6.50 15.18 -7.56
C ILE A 163 -6.04 13.90 -8.26
N GLY A 164 -5.50 14.01 -9.49
CA GLY A 164 -5.09 12.88 -10.31
C GLY A 164 -3.82 12.18 -9.83
N TYR A 165 -3.06 12.78 -8.90
CA TYR A 165 -1.81 12.22 -8.38
C TYR A 165 -1.97 10.82 -7.76
N SER A 166 -3.06 10.56 -7.04
CA SER A 166 -3.34 9.23 -6.46
C SER A 166 -3.58 8.15 -7.52
N LEU A 167 -3.78 8.54 -8.77
CA LEU A 167 -4.10 7.62 -9.85
C LEU A 167 -2.81 7.08 -10.50
N PHE A 168 -1.71 7.86 -10.53
CA PHE A 168 -0.47 7.52 -11.24
C PHE A 168 0.52 6.65 -10.44
N PRO A 169 1.22 5.70 -11.07
CA PRO A 169 2.27 4.93 -10.43
C PRO A 169 3.55 5.77 -10.32
N THR A 170 3.54 6.76 -9.43
CA THR A 170 4.74 7.54 -9.06
C THR A 170 5.47 6.85 -7.91
N TRP A 171 6.80 7.03 -7.81
CA TRP A 171 7.59 6.64 -6.63
C TRP A 171 6.94 7.10 -5.33
N ARG A 172 6.54 8.37 -5.25
CA ARG A 172 5.92 8.96 -4.07
C ARG A 172 4.56 8.29 -3.72
N LYS A 173 3.75 7.89 -4.71
CA LYS A 173 2.54 7.08 -4.45
C LYS A 173 2.94 5.71 -3.91
N THR A 174 3.84 4.99 -4.58
CA THR A 174 4.22 3.63 -4.14
C THR A 174 4.82 3.60 -2.73
N VAL A 175 5.53 4.66 -2.31
CA VAL A 175 5.94 4.84 -0.90
C VAL A 175 4.73 5.10 0.01
N SER A 176 3.80 5.98 -0.37
CA SER A 176 2.57 6.24 0.41
C SER A 176 1.74 4.96 0.59
N ASP A 177 1.50 4.21 -0.47
CA ASP A 177 0.75 2.95 -0.47
C ASP A 177 1.46 1.90 0.41
N SER A 178 2.80 1.85 0.35
CA SER A 178 3.60 0.97 1.20
C SER A 178 3.57 1.38 2.68
N LEU A 179 3.57 2.69 2.98
CA LEU A 179 3.40 3.22 4.34
C LEU A 179 2.00 2.92 4.89
N GLU A 180 0.98 3.04 4.04
CA GLU A 180 -0.42 2.72 4.36
C GLU A 180 -0.54 1.23 4.69
N ALA A 181 -0.13 0.33 3.80
CA ALA A 181 -0.08 -1.11 4.04
C ALA A 181 0.76 -1.52 5.28
N ALA A 182 1.89 -0.84 5.53
CA ALA A 182 2.72 -1.11 6.69
C ALA A 182 2.03 -0.72 8.01
N ARG A 183 1.22 0.34 8.03
CA ARG A 183 0.58 0.84 9.25
C ARG A 183 -0.49 -0.10 9.81
N GLU A 184 -1.10 -0.93 8.96
CA GLU A 184 -2.09 -1.94 9.38
C GLU A 184 -1.48 -3.14 10.12
N ILE A 185 -0.22 -3.47 9.82
CA ILE A 185 0.44 -4.68 10.28
C ILE A 185 0.27 -4.93 11.79
N PRO A 186 0.52 -3.95 12.70
CA PRO A 186 0.34 -4.17 14.14
C PRO A 186 -1.09 -4.52 14.58
N TYR A 187 -2.12 -4.18 13.79
CA TYR A 187 -3.53 -4.33 14.16
C TYR A 187 -4.20 -5.54 13.47
N PHE A 188 -3.84 -5.82 12.21
CA PHE A 188 -4.52 -6.82 11.39
C PHE A 188 -3.70 -8.10 11.16
N PHE A 189 -2.38 -8.08 11.39
CA PHE A 189 -1.58 -9.31 11.39
C PHE A 189 -1.62 -10.04 12.75
N MET A 190 -1.42 -11.35 12.73
CA MET A 190 -1.06 -12.14 13.91
C MET A 190 -0.26 -13.38 13.46
N GLY A 191 0.65 -13.86 14.31
CA GLY A 191 1.55 -14.98 14.01
C GLY A 191 3.03 -14.57 14.07
N GLU A 192 3.92 -15.43 13.57
CA GLU A 192 5.33 -15.09 13.47
C GLU A 192 5.55 -14.08 12.34
N PRO A 193 6.36 -13.02 12.49
CA PRO A 193 6.61 -12.03 11.42
C PRO A 193 7.08 -12.61 10.07
N ARG A 194 7.65 -13.83 10.09
CA ARG A 194 8.01 -14.62 8.91
C ARG A 194 6.81 -15.08 8.06
N ASP A 195 5.61 -15.08 8.64
CA ASP A 195 4.34 -15.47 8.03
C ASP A 195 3.58 -14.24 7.48
N LEU A 196 4.19 -13.05 7.57
CA LEU A 196 3.68 -11.77 7.07
C LEU A 196 4.47 -11.27 5.87
N PHE A 197 5.81 -11.31 5.94
CA PHE A 197 6.67 -10.82 4.87
C PHE A 197 6.98 -11.95 3.91
N LEU A 198 6.72 -11.73 2.62
CA LEU A 198 7.20 -12.63 1.59
C LEU A 198 8.75 -12.57 1.55
N PHE A 199 9.39 -13.69 1.23
CA PHE A 199 10.82 -13.68 0.92
C PHE A 199 11.08 -12.74 -0.27
N PRO A 200 12.29 -12.14 -0.40
CA PRO A 200 12.61 -11.32 -1.56
C PRO A 200 12.60 -12.20 -2.81
N VAL A 201 11.57 -12.02 -3.64
CA VAL A 201 11.25 -12.95 -4.75
C VAL A 201 12.39 -13.02 -5.76
N ASP A 202 13.10 -11.90 -5.97
CA ASP A 202 14.29 -11.84 -6.82
C ASP A 202 15.45 -12.68 -6.28
N ASP A 203 15.71 -12.64 -4.97
CA ASP A 203 16.79 -13.42 -4.35
C ASP A 203 16.46 -14.92 -4.30
N ALA A 204 15.20 -15.28 -4.07
CA ALA A 204 14.77 -16.68 -4.14
C ALA A 204 14.87 -17.26 -5.55
N VAL A 205 14.49 -16.49 -6.58
CA VAL A 205 14.69 -16.90 -7.99
C VAL A 205 16.17 -17.05 -8.30
N ARG A 206 17.05 -16.10 -7.92
CA ARG A 206 18.51 -16.24 -8.12
C ARG A 206 19.06 -17.52 -7.48
N ARG A 207 18.66 -17.85 -6.24
CA ARG A 207 19.08 -19.08 -5.56
C ARG A 207 18.60 -20.35 -6.26
N LEU A 208 17.33 -20.38 -6.66
CA LEU A 208 16.72 -21.48 -7.42
C LEU A 208 17.46 -21.69 -8.75
N LEU A 209 17.82 -20.61 -9.44
CA LEU A 209 18.63 -20.67 -10.67
C LEU A 209 20.03 -21.23 -10.41
N CYS A 210 20.69 -20.93 -9.28
CA CYS A 210 21.96 -21.57 -8.88
C CYS A 210 21.83 -23.07 -8.50
N GLY A 211 20.61 -23.62 -8.49
CA GLY A 211 20.36 -24.99 -8.01
C GLY A 211 20.46 -25.12 -6.49
N LEU A 212 20.42 -24.01 -5.75
CA LEU A 212 20.30 -24.00 -4.30
C LEU A 212 18.83 -24.13 -3.93
N GLU A 213 18.52 -24.78 -2.80
CA GLU A 213 17.18 -24.69 -2.24
C GLU A 213 16.82 -23.20 -2.06
N PRO A 214 15.66 -22.74 -2.59
CA PRO A 214 15.17 -21.40 -2.33
C PRO A 214 15.06 -21.22 -0.82
N LEU A 215 15.20 -19.98 -0.35
CA LEU A 215 15.00 -19.71 1.08
C LEU A 215 13.63 -20.28 1.49
N PRO A 216 13.51 -20.92 2.67
CA PRO A 216 12.20 -21.26 3.19
C PRO A 216 11.36 -19.98 3.21
N ILE A 217 10.04 -20.11 3.02
CA ILE A 217 9.16 -18.94 2.86
C ILE A 217 9.25 -17.97 4.06
N THR A 218 9.75 -18.49 5.18
CA THR A 218 10.18 -17.76 6.38
C THR A 218 11.51 -16.98 6.17
N GLY A 219 11.45 -15.66 6.05
CA GLY A 219 12.62 -14.78 6.11
C GLY A 219 13.00 -14.36 7.55
N ASP A 220 14.28 -14.04 7.79
CA ASP A 220 14.76 -13.48 9.07
C ASP A 220 15.57 -12.18 8.92
N GLU A 221 16.39 -12.01 7.88
CA GLU A 221 17.45 -10.98 7.88
C GLU A 221 17.09 -9.57 7.34
N ALA A 222 15.83 -9.26 7.02
CA ALA A 222 15.47 -7.87 6.70
C ALA A 222 13.99 -7.45 6.79
N SER A 223 13.01 -8.36 6.72
CA SER A 223 11.59 -7.95 6.49
C SER A 223 11.44 -7.00 5.29
N LEU A 224 12.11 -7.28 4.15
CA LEU A 224 12.00 -6.45 2.95
C LEU A 224 10.54 -6.31 2.52
N PHE A 225 10.13 -5.07 2.28
CA PHE A 225 8.74 -4.71 2.03
C PHE A 225 8.56 -3.93 0.72
N LEU A 226 9.55 -3.09 0.36
CA LEU A 226 9.56 -2.33 -0.88
C LEU A 226 10.96 -2.38 -1.53
N ILE A 227 11.02 -2.86 -2.78
CA ILE A 227 12.23 -2.83 -3.61
C ILE A 227 12.05 -1.79 -4.72
N ARG A 228 12.92 -0.77 -4.76
CA ARG A 228 12.98 0.23 -5.83
C ARG A 228 14.14 -0.08 -6.79
N GLU A 229 13.85 -0.08 -8.08
CA GLU A 229 14.83 -0.02 -9.18
C GLU A 229 14.44 1.17 -10.06
N THR A 230 15.23 2.25 -10.06
CA THR A 230 15.04 3.36 -11.00
C THR A 230 16.32 3.60 -11.79
N HIS A 231 16.19 4.33 -12.90
CA HIS A 231 17.31 4.69 -13.77
C HIS A 231 18.44 5.49 -13.09
N VAL A 232 18.21 5.96 -11.85
CA VAL A 232 19.16 6.70 -10.99
C VAL A 232 19.66 5.89 -9.78
N GLY A 233 19.03 4.77 -9.42
CA GLY A 233 19.52 3.93 -8.33
C GLY A 233 18.52 2.93 -7.76
N ASN A 234 19.08 1.98 -7.00
CA ASN A 234 18.34 0.88 -6.40
C ASN A 234 18.26 1.05 -4.87
N GLU A 235 17.11 0.75 -4.28
CA GLU A 235 16.87 0.85 -2.84
C GLU A 235 16.06 -0.39 -2.40
N ARG A 236 16.49 -1.09 -1.34
CA ARG A 236 15.74 -2.20 -0.73
C ARG A 236 15.36 -1.75 0.67
N LEU A 237 14.06 -1.64 0.93
CA LEU A 237 13.53 -1.12 2.19
C LEU A 237 12.85 -2.23 2.98
N SER A 238 13.25 -2.37 4.24
CA SER A 238 12.51 -3.16 5.22
C SER A 238 11.19 -2.50 5.59
N PHE A 239 10.28 -3.29 6.17
CA PHE A 239 9.13 -2.79 6.91
C PHE A 239 9.52 -1.72 7.94
N TYR A 240 10.64 -1.90 8.65
CA TYR A 240 11.11 -0.95 9.65
C TYR A 240 11.64 0.35 9.00
N ASP A 241 12.32 0.28 7.85
CA ASP A 241 12.74 1.45 7.07
C ASP A 241 11.54 2.23 6.52
N VAL A 242 10.48 1.52 6.11
CA VAL A 242 9.22 2.12 5.67
C VAL A 242 8.55 2.80 6.86
N MET A 243 8.31 2.10 7.97
CA MET A 243 7.70 2.68 9.18
C MET A 243 8.49 3.83 9.78
N ALA A 244 9.83 3.80 9.75
CA ALA A 244 10.68 4.91 10.19
C ALA A 244 10.56 6.16 9.31
N ARG A 245 10.03 6.03 8.09
CA ARG A 245 9.71 7.14 7.18
C ARG A 245 8.25 7.60 7.30
N ASP A 246 7.42 6.99 8.14
CA ASP A 246 6.02 7.40 8.34
C ASP A 246 5.95 8.69 9.19
N PRO A 247 5.56 9.84 8.62
CA PRO A 247 5.42 11.08 9.39
C PRO A 247 4.23 11.06 10.36
N TYR A 248 3.41 10.01 10.36
CA TYR A 248 2.22 9.87 11.20
C TYR A 248 2.31 8.72 12.23
N ALA A 249 3.44 8.01 12.30
CA ALA A 249 3.64 6.97 13.30
C ALA A 249 3.72 7.57 14.72
N LYS A 250 2.73 7.25 15.58
CA LYS A 250 2.70 7.72 16.98
C LYS A 250 3.69 7.00 17.91
N GLY A 251 4.36 5.95 17.43
CA GLY A 251 5.38 5.20 18.16
C GLY A 251 6.39 4.56 17.20
N SER A 252 7.62 4.35 17.69
CA SER A 252 8.68 3.74 16.90
C SER A 252 8.55 2.21 16.89
N LEU A 253 8.57 1.62 15.69
CA LEU A 253 8.77 0.20 15.46
C LEU A 253 10.16 -0.01 14.83
N PRO A 254 11.25 -0.05 15.64
CA PRO A 254 12.60 -0.16 15.12
C PRO A 254 12.99 -1.59 14.73
N ASP A 255 12.33 -2.61 15.30
CA ASP A 255 12.76 -4.01 15.21
C ASP A 255 11.63 -5.04 15.37
N ARG A 256 11.96 -6.31 15.08
CA ARG A 256 11.06 -7.47 15.21
C ARG A 256 10.53 -7.65 16.65
N PRO A 257 11.36 -7.55 17.72
CA PRO A 257 10.85 -7.58 19.09
C PRO A 257 9.82 -6.48 19.43
N ALA A 258 9.96 -5.26 18.90
CA ALA A 258 9.00 -4.18 19.10
C ALA A 258 7.66 -4.50 18.43
N LEU A 259 7.68 -4.98 17.18
CA LEU A 259 6.48 -5.43 16.48
C LEU A 259 5.79 -6.57 17.24
N ALA A 260 6.54 -7.59 17.68
CA ALA A 260 5.99 -8.72 18.42
C ALA A 260 5.30 -8.28 19.74
N ARG A 261 5.90 -7.35 20.49
CA ARG A 261 5.28 -6.76 21.69
C ARG A 261 4.00 -5.98 21.37
N GLN A 262 3.99 -5.20 20.28
CA GLN A 262 2.82 -4.41 19.91
C GLN A 262 1.66 -5.31 19.43
N LEU A 263 1.95 -6.36 18.66
CA LEU A 263 0.98 -7.39 18.27
C LEU A 263 0.35 -8.02 19.51
N ASP A 264 1.16 -8.56 20.43
CA ASP A 264 0.67 -9.17 21.67
C ASP A 264 -0.16 -8.20 22.53
N GLN A 265 0.29 -6.94 22.66
CA GLN A 265 -0.45 -5.91 23.38
C GLN A 265 -1.83 -5.62 22.75
N LEU A 266 -1.90 -5.50 21.41
CA LEU A 266 -3.17 -5.24 20.70
C LEU A 266 -4.10 -6.45 20.68
N ARG A 267 -3.59 -7.68 20.87
CA ARG A 267 -4.41 -8.89 21.02
C ARG A 267 -4.89 -9.10 22.46
N THR A 268 -4.05 -8.84 23.46
CA THR A 268 -4.39 -9.05 24.88
C THR A 268 -5.12 -7.87 25.52
N ARG A 269 -5.00 -6.66 24.96
CA ARG A 269 -5.65 -5.43 25.44
C ARG A 269 -6.36 -4.70 24.29
N PRO A 270 -7.49 -5.24 23.78
CA PRO A 270 -8.21 -4.64 22.66
C PRO A 270 -8.70 -3.21 22.94
N PHE A 271 -9.01 -2.93 24.21
CA PHE A 271 -9.54 -1.65 24.66
C PHE A 271 -8.43 -0.64 25.02
N SER A 272 -8.42 0.49 24.33
CA SER A 272 -7.88 1.76 24.88
C SER A 272 -8.99 2.54 25.55
N ASP A 273 -8.63 3.55 26.35
CA ASP A 273 -9.58 4.50 26.94
C ASP A 273 -10.47 5.13 25.85
N ALA A 274 -9.92 5.47 24.69
CA ALA A 274 -10.68 5.99 23.55
C ALA A 274 -11.69 4.98 22.98
N VAL A 275 -11.31 3.70 22.85
CA VAL A 275 -12.23 2.63 22.40
C VAL A 275 -13.33 2.41 23.44
N VAL A 276 -13.00 2.40 24.75
CA VAL A 276 -13.98 2.22 25.83
C VAL A 276 -14.98 3.37 25.85
N THR A 277 -14.51 4.61 25.77
CA THR A 277 -15.38 5.79 25.75
C THR A 277 -16.38 5.72 24.60
N HIS A 278 -15.89 5.56 23.36
CA HIS A 278 -16.80 5.55 22.20
C HIS A 278 -17.70 4.32 22.09
N LEU A 279 -17.23 3.13 22.48
CA LEU A 279 -18.11 1.95 22.51
C LEU A 279 -19.13 2.05 23.65
N ARG A 280 -18.78 2.59 24.82
CA ARG A 280 -19.73 2.83 25.91
C ARG A 280 -20.79 3.84 25.50
N GLU A 281 -20.39 5.00 24.99
CA GLU A 281 -21.29 6.02 24.45
C GLU A 281 -22.21 5.47 23.35
N PHE A 282 -21.74 4.49 22.58
CA PHE A 282 -22.52 3.82 21.55
C PHE A 282 -23.53 2.81 22.12
N PHE A 283 -23.11 1.88 23.00
CA PHE A 283 -23.97 0.80 23.50
C PHE A 283 -24.91 1.22 24.65
N ASP A 284 -24.55 2.24 25.44
CA ASP A 284 -25.41 2.75 26.52
C ASP A 284 -26.44 3.80 26.00
N ALA A 285 -26.36 4.19 24.73
CA ALA A 285 -27.38 5.03 24.09
C ALA A 285 -28.60 4.17 23.70
N PRO A 286 -29.84 4.68 23.84
CA PRO A 286 -31.03 3.94 23.41
C PRO A 286 -31.13 3.84 21.88
N ILE A 287 -30.47 4.76 21.15
CA ILE A 287 -30.21 4.70 19.71
C ILE A 287 -29.03 5.61 19.34
N THR A 288 -28.25 5.27 18.32
CA THR A 288 -27.37 6.25 17.64
C THR A 288 -28.19 7.17 16.74
N VAL A 289 -28.11 8.49 16.95
CA VAL A 289 -29.08 9.42 16.37
C VAL A 289 -28.53 10.44 15.40
N GLY A 290 -29.19 10.46 14.24
CA GLY A 290 -29.10 11.43 13.16
C GLY A 290 -30.08 11.00 12.06
N VAL A 291 -30.43 11.90 11.14
CA VAL A 291 -31.44 11.64 10.08
C VAL A 291 -31.19 10.33 9.31
N ARG A 292 -29.90 9.98 9.10
CA ARG A 292 -29.50 8.74 8.43
C ARG A 292 -29.82 7.48 9.23
N ASP A 293 -29.66 7.50 10.55
CA ASP A 293 -29.99 6.34 11.40
C ASP A 293 -31.51 6.15 11.50
N THR A 294 -32.31 7.22 11.46
CA THR A 294 -33.76 7.14 11.30
C THR A 294 -34.16 6.49 9.95
N LEU A 295 -33.54 6.90 8.83
CA LEU A 295 -33.77 6.28 7.52
C LEU A 295 -33.37 4.79 7.51
N ARG A 296 -32.28 4.43 8.20
CA ARG A 296 -31.86 3.02 8.36
C ARG A 296 -32.84 2.22 9.23
N TRP A 297 -33.38 2.82 10.29
CA TRP A 297 -34.39 2.21 11.14
C TRP A 297 -35.71 1.96 10.39
N LEU A 298 -36.13 2.90 9.55
CA LEU A 298 -37.26 2.72 8.62
C LEU A 298 -36.99 1.59 7.60
N ASN A 299 -35.74 1.41 7.18
CA ASN A 299 -35.28 0.29 6.36
C ASN A 299 -35.03 -1.02 7.17
N GLY A 300 -35.40 -1.06 8.45
CA GLY A 300 -35.37 -2.26 9.29
C GLY A 300 -34.07 -2.54 10.05
N ALA A 301 -33.04 -1.69 9.94
CA ALA A 301 -31.83 -1.80 10.74
C ALA A 301 -32.10 -1.41 12.20
N ARG A 302 -31.52 -2.14 13.16
CA ARG A 302 -31.71 -1.87 14.60
C ARG A 302 -30.38 -1.53 15.27
N HIS A 303 -30.45 -0.66 16.27
CA HIS A 303 -29.36 -0.45 17.22
C HIS A 303 -29.29 -1.68 18.16
N PRO A 304 -28.12 -2.06 18.70
CA PRO A 304 -28.01 -3.20 19.61
C PRO A 304 -28.91 -3.05 20.85
N ASP A 305 -29.39 -4.16 21.39
CA ASP A 305 -30.37 -4.16 22.51
C ASP A 305 -29.78 -4.52 23.87
N MET A 306 -28.46 -4.34 24.01
CA MET A 306 -27.64 -4.59 25.22
C MET A 306 -26.78 -3.38 25.57
N ASN A 307 -26.48 -3.23 26.87
CA ASN A 307 -25.60 -2.18 27.38
C ASN A 307 -24.11 -2.48 27.13
N TRP A 308 -23.26 -1.51 27.49
CA TRP A 308 -21.81 -1.63 27.35
C TRP A 308 -21.19 -2.81 28.09
N ASP A 309 -21.61 -3.11 29.32
CA ASP A 309 -20.98 -4.18 30.12
C ASP A 309 -21.25 -5.57 29.53
N GLU A 310 -22.46 -5.80 29.00
CA GLU A 310 -22.81 -7.01 28.25
C GLU A 310 -22.04 -7.09 26.91
N ALA A 311 -22.03 -6.01 26.14
CA ALA A 311 -21.30 -5.92 24.88
C ALA A 311 -19.79 -6.15 25.07
N ARG A 312 -19.22 -5.57 26.12
CA ARG A 312 -17.82 -5.73 26.53
C ARG A 312 -17.51 -7.18 26.86
N GLY A 313 -18.35 -7.85 27.66
CA GLY A 313 -18.17 -9.28 27.98
C GLY A 313 -18.21 -10.16 26.73
N ILE A 314 -19.06 -9.83 25.75
CA ILE A 314 -19.06 -10.49 24.44
C ILE A 314 -17.73 -10.25 23.72
N ILE A 315 -17.28 -9.00 23.58
CA ILE A 315 -16.02 -8.66 22.90
C ILE A 315 -14.82 -9.37 23.56
N GLU A 316 -14.69 -9.32 24.89
CA GLU A 316 -13.61 -10.00 25.64
C GLU A 316 -13.64 -11.52 25.37
N SER A 317 -14.81 -12.14 25.38
CA SER A 317 -14.97 -13.58 25.07
C SER A 317 -14.69 -13.96 23.60
N CYS A 318 -14.77 -13.02 22.67
CA CYS A 318 -14.39 -13.20 21.27
C CYS A 318 -12.87 -13.08 21.11
N PHE A 319 -12.23 -12.07 21.72
CA PHE A 319 -10.77 -11.95 21.75
C PHE A 319 -10.10 -13.13 22.46
N ALA A 320 -10.68 -13.64 23.55
CA ALA A 320 -10.15 -14.81 24.26
C ALA A 320 -10.09 -16.09 23.39
N ARG A 321 -10.93 -16.21 22.36
CA ARG A 321 -10.97 -17.37 21.45
C ARG A 321 -10.33 -17.13 20.08
N HIS A 322 -10.42 -15.91 19.56
CA HIS A 322 -10.05 -15.58 18.18
C HIS A 322 -8.97 -14.49 18.06
N SER A 323 -8.26 -14.16 19.14
CA SER A 323 -7.12 -13.24 19.11
C SER A 323 -5.95 -13.70 18.21
N GLY A 324 -5.85 -15.01 17.93
CA GLY A 324 -4.87 -15.57 17.02
C GLY A 324 -5.14 -15.31 15.52
N GLU A 325 -6.28 -14.72 15.17
CA GLU A 325 -6.66 -14.51 13.77
C GLU A 325 -5.75 -13.49 13.05
N ASN A 326 -5.33 -13.88 11.85
CA ASN A 326 -4.52 -13.06 10.95
C ASN A 326 -5.37 -12.65 9.74
N TYR A 327 -5.65 -11.36 9.62
CA TYR A 327 -6.50 -10.81 8.55
C TYR A 327 -5.71 -10.36 7.32
N LEU A 328 -4.38 -10.19 7.41
CA LEU A 328 -3.56 -9.72 6.29
C LEU A 328 -3.05 -10.86 5.39
N LEU A 329 -2.72 -10.52 4.15
CA LEU A 329 -2.11 -11.41 3.16
C LEU A 329 -0.62 -11.04 2.98
N PRO A 330 0.29 -12.02 2.99
CA PRO A 330 1.70 -11.76 2.70
C PRO A 330 1.91 -11.12 1.34
N GLU A 331 2.80 -10.13 1.29
CA GLU A 331 3.14 -9.43 0.06
C GLU A 331 4.59 -8.92 0.00
N GLN A 332 5.05 -8.66 -1.22
CA GLN A 332 6.29 -7.94 -1.51
C GLN A 332 5.98 -6.88 -2.57
N ASN A 333 6.34 -5.62 -2.28
CA ASN A 333 6.14 -4.50 -3.20
C ASN A 333 7.42 -4.13 -3.95
N PHE A 334 7.23 -3.64 -5.17
CA PHE A 334 8.26 -3.22 -6.10
C PHE A 334 7.89 -1.86 -6.71
N TYR A 335 8.88 -0.99 -6.96
CA TYR A 335 8.78 0.16 -7.86
C TYR A 335 9.93 0.08 -8.87
N ILE A 336 9.64 -0.43 -10.06
CA ILE A 336 10.65 -0.83 -11.06
C ILE A 336 10.26 -0.34 -12.47
N PRO A 337 11.13 -0.42 -13.50
CA PRO A 337 10.70 -0.26 -14.88
C PRO A 337 9.54 -1.22 -15.20
N ALA A 338 8.63 -0.84 -16.09
CA ALA A 338 7.47 -1.67 -16.43
C ALA A 338 7.93 -3.07 -16.91
N PRO A 339 7.43 -4.18 -16.32
CA PRO A 339 7.92 -5.52 -16.65
C PRO A 339 7.53 -5.98 -18.06
N SER A 340 6.65 -5.23 -18.74
CA SER A 340 6.33 -5.39 -20.17
C SER A 340 7.39 -4.83 -21.12
N ALA A 341 8.27 -3.93 -20.66
CA ALA A 341 9.39 -3.42 -21.45
C ALA A 341 10.59 -4.36 -21.34
N SER A 342 11.23 -4.67 -22.47
CA SER A 342 12.39 -5.56 -22.49
C SER A 342 13.63 -4.90 -21.85
N PRO A 343 14.56 -5.69 -21.27
CA PRO A 343 15.82 -5.15 -20.75
C PRO A 343 16.63 -4.39 -21.81
N GLN A 344 16.55 -4.80 -23.08
CA GLN A 344 17.24 -4.15 -24.18
C GLN A 344 16.66 -2.76 -24.49
N GLU A 345 15.34 -2.61 -24.56
CA GLU A 345 14.69 -1.30 -24.76
C GLU A 345 15.03 -0.33 -23.63
N ILE A 346 15.04 -0.80 -22.38
CA ILE A 346 15.44 -0.01 -21.22
C ILE A 346 16.92 0.39 -21.30
N ALA A 347 17.81 -0.52 -21.68
CA ALA A 347 19.23 -0.25 -21.84
C ALA A 347 19.51 0.77 -22.95
N ASP A 348 18.78 0.72 -24.06
CA ASP A 348 18.94 1.66 -25.17
C ASP A 348 18.33 3.03 -24.88
N LEU A 349 17.18 3.09 -24.20
CA LEU A 349 16.63 4.34 -23.65
C LEU A 349 17.58 4.97 -22.63
N ALA A 350 18.13 4.19 -21.69
CA ALA A 350 19.10 4.67 -20.72
C ALA A 350 20.39 5.20 -21.41
N ARG A 351 20.86 4.52 -22.46
CA ARG A 351 22.01 4.96 -23.26
C ARG A 351 21.73 6.27 -24.00
N ALA A 352 20.56 6.40 -24.62
CA ALA A 352 20.13 7.64 -25.28
C ALA A 352 20.01 8.80 -24.28
N ASN A 353 19.37 8.57 -23.13
CA ASN A 353 19.23 9.55 -22.06
C ASN A 353 20.59 10.00 -21.50
N ARG A 354 21.56 9.09 -21.33
CA ARG A 354 22.93 9.47 -20.92
C ARG A 354 23.60 10.43 -21.93
N VAL A 355 23.35 10.29 -23.23
CA VAL A 355 23.85 11.24 -24.24
C VAL A 355 23.18 12.61 -24.08
N VAL A 356 21.88 12.66 -23.78
CA VAL A 356 21.14 13.90 -23.48
C VAL A 356 21.70 14.57 -22.23
N VAL A 357 21.79 13.84 -21.11
CA VAL A 357 22.31 14.31 -19.82
C VAL A 357 23.74 14.83 -19.94
N ARG A 358 24.64 14.09 -20.59
CA ARG A 358 26.04 14.51 -20.79
C ARG A 358 26.14 15.78 -21.65
N THR A 359 25.32 15.89 -22.69
CA THR A 359 25.25 17.09 -23.53
C THR A 359 24.64 18.28 -22.78
N ALA A 360 23.66 18.02 -21.90
CA ALA A 360 23.09 19.00 -20.99
C ALA A 360 24.15 19.51 -20.02
N ALA A 361 24.86 18.62 -19.33
CA ALA A 361 25.86 18.94 -18.32
C ALA A 361 26.99 19.82 -18.85
N VAL A 362 27.51 19.55 -20.05
CA VAL A 362 28.54 20.42 -20.67
C VAL A 362 28.01 21.83 -20.95
N ARG A 363 26.73 21.99 -21.31
CA ARG A 363 26.11 23.31 -21.56
C ARG A 363 25.75 24.02 -20.26
N PHE A 364 25.15 23.30 -19.33
CA PHE A 364 24.81 23.74 -17.99
C PHE A 364 26.05 24.26 -17.26
N ARG A 365 27.11 23.43 -17.22
CA ARG A 365 28.38 23.79 -16.60
C ARG A 365 28.98 25.06 -17.21
N ARG A 366 28.80 25.34 -18.51
CA ARG A 366 29.27 26.61 -19.11
C ARG A 366 28.53 27.84 -18.55
N ALA A 367 27.22 27.72 -18.30
CA ALA A 367 26.37 28.79 -17.76
C ALA A 367 26.52 29.05 -16.25
N CYS A 368 27.12 28.11 -15.50
CA CYS A 368 27.43 28.25 -14.08
C CYS A 368 28.54 29.28 -13.79
N SER A 369 28.57 29.85 -12.59
CA SER A 369 29.66 30.73 -12.14
C SER A 369 31.01 30.00 -12.08
N ALA A 370 32.10 30.78 -12.07
CA ALA A 370 33.45 30.26 -11.88
C ALA A 370 33.65 29.56 -10.53
N ARG A 371 32.82 29.85 -9.53
CA ARG A 371 32.83 29.22 -8.20
C ARG A 371 32.13 27.86 -8.25
N LEU A 372 30.89 27.80 -8.73
CA LEU A 372 30.13 26.55 -8.87
C LEU A 372 30.88 25.52 -9.76
N LYS A 373 31.56 26.00 -10.82
CA LYS A 373 32.45 25.19 -11.69
C LYS A 373 33.65 24.52 -11.00
N ARG A 374 34.07 25.02 -9.83
CA ARG A 374 35.20 24.49 -9.02
C ARG A 374 34.74 23.50 -7.96
N VAL A 375 33.60 23.75 -7.33
CA VAL A 375 33.06 22.91 -6.25
C VAL A 375 32.25 21.71 -6.76
N MET A 376 31.71 21.78 -7.99
CA MET A 376 31.09 20.65 -8.67
C MET A 376 31.95 20.20 -9.87
N THR A 377 32.23 18.90 -9.91
CA THR A 377 32.81 18.23 -11.07
C THR A 377 31.79 18.15 -12.22
N LEU A 378 32.21 17.66 -13.39
CA LEU A 378 31.26 17.39 -14.47
C LEU A 378 30.36 16.18 -14.13
N ALA A 379 30.86 15.19 -13.39
CA ALA A 379 30.07 14.02 -12.98
C ALA A 379 28.93 14.42 -12.03
N ASP A 380 29.20 15.25 -11.02
CA ASP A 380 28.16 15.74 -10.09
C ASP A 380 27.04 16.50 -10.83
N ILE A 381 27.39 17.20 -11.91
CA ILE A 381 26.42 17.92 -12.76
C ILE A 381 25.65 16.94 -13.67
N GLU A 382 26.31 15.89 -14.19
CA GLU A 382 25.64 14.82 -14.95
C GLU A 382 24.63 14.07 -14.06
N ASP A 383 25.00 13.72 -12.82
CA ASP A 383 24.11 13.02 -11.87
C ASP A 383 22.90 13.88 -11.50
N VAL A 384 23.11 15.15 -11.11
CA VAL A 384 22.02 16.08 -10.77
C VAL A 384 21.10 16.32 -11.96
N LEU A 385 21.62 16.46 -13.18
CA LEU A 385 20.78 16.63 -14.37
C LEU A 385 20.07 15.35 -14.79
N GLY A 386 20.64 14.17 -14.51
CA GLY A 386 19.99 12.87 -14.68
C GLY A 386 18.74 12.76 -13.82
N GLU A 387 18.87 13.00 -12.51
CA GLU A 387 17.76 13.06 -11.55
C GLU A 387 16.70 14.08 -11.98
N VAL A 388 17.12 15.33 -12.27
CA VAL A 388 16.20 16.42 -12.61
C VAL A 388 15.45 16.16 -13.93
N LEU A 389 16.10 15.66 -14.98
CA LEU A 389 15.41 15.31 -16.24
C LEU A 389 14.53 14.06 -16.07
N GLY A 390 15.00 13.08 -15.28
CA GLY A 390 14.26 11.87 -14.93
C GLY A 390 12.94 12.16 -14.22
N TRP A 391 12.96 13.06 -13.23
CA TRP A 391 11.75 13.54 -12.57
C TRP A 391 10.92 14.44 -13.49
N HIS A 392 11.53 15.36 -14.23
CA HIS A 392 10.84 16.31 -15.10
C HIS A 392 9.98 15.61 -16.17
N HIS A 393 10.50 14.54 -16.78
CA HIS A 393 9.79 13.67 -17.72
C HIS A 393 9.04 12.50 -17.08
N GLY A 394 9.18 12.28 -15.76
CA GLY A 394 8.45 11.26 -15.01
C GLY A 394 6.96 11.56 -14.95
N TYR A 395 6.18 10.66 -14.33
CA TYR A 395 4.75 10.90 -14.13
C TYR A 395 4.51 12.22 -13.40
N PRO A 396 3.55 13.05 -13.86
CA PRO A 396 3.33 14.37 -13.29
C PRO A 396 2.81 14.27 -11.85
N GLN A 397 3.58 14.85 -10.94
CA GLN A 397 3.36 14.98 -9.51
C GLN A 397 2.70 16.32 -9.25
N TYR A 398 1.39 16.35 -9.42
CA TYR A 398 0.61 17.56 -9.25
C TYR A 398 0.67 18.09 -7.81
N ARG A 399 0.88 19.39 -7.68
CA ARG A 399 0.35 20.12 -6.53
C ARG A 399 -1.16 20.28 -6.76
N LEU A 400 -1.94 20.16 -5.69
CA LEU A 400 -3.16 20.95 -5.64
C LEU A 400 -2.78 22.43 -5.75
N GLU A 401 -3.50 23.21 -6.55
CA GLU A 401 -3.78 24.59 -6.15
C GLU A 401 -4.48 24.52 -4.79
N GLU A 402 -4.19 25.40 -3.84
CA GLU A 402 -4.83 25.36 -2.52
C GLU A 402 -6.35 25.55 -2.68
N THR A 403 -7.07 24.44 -2.79
CA THR A 403 -8.51 24.37 -3.06
C THR A 403 -9.25 24.60 -1.77
N VAL A 404 -9.32 25.87 -1.41
CA VAL A 404 -10.00 26.38 -0.24
C VAL A 404 -11.47 26.67 -0.60
N GLY A 405 -12.42 26.16 0.21
CA GLY A 405 -13.86 26.38 0.05
C GLY A 405 -14.65 25.28 -0.68
N VAL A 406 -15.92 25.13 -0.30
CA VAL A 406 -16.83 24.02 -0.70
C VAL A 406 -17.59 24.30 -2.01
N ILE A 407 -17.80 25.58 -2.36
CA ILE A 407 -18.30 26.01 -3.66
C ILE A 407 -17.39 27.14 -4.15
N ASN A 408 -16.50 26.81 -5.08
CA ASN A 408 -15.44 27.71 -5.56
C ASN A 408 -15.47 27.71 -7.11
N PRO A 409 -15.20 28.84 -7.80
CA PRO A 409 -14.88 28.88 -9.23
C PRO A 409 -13.90 27.79 -9.70
N SER A 410 -13.04 27.27 -8.83
CA SER A 410 -12.19 26.10 -9.09
C SER A 410 -12.96 24.82 -9.44
N THR A 411 -14.12 24.56 -8.84
CA THR A 411 -14.98 23.41 -9.22
C THR A 411 -15.56 23.60 -10.62
N LEU A 412 -15.94 24.84 -10.97
CA LEU A 412 -16.36 25.19 -12.32
C LEU A 412 -15.19 25.11 -13.32
N LYS A 413 -13.98 25.54 -12.94
CA LYS A 413 -12.76 25.34 -13.75
C LYS A 413 -12.45 23.87 -13.99
N VAL A 414 -12.56 23.01 -12.96
CA VAL A 414 -12.37 21.56 -13.10
C VAL A 414 -13.48 20.94 -13.98
N GLY A 415 -14.73 21.39 -13.85
CA GLY A 415 -15.83 20.95 -14.72
C GLY A 415 -15.66 21.40 -16.18
N LEU A 416 -15.33 22.66 -16.43
CA LEU A 416 -15.03 23.19 -17.77
C LEU A 416 -13.81 22.51 -18.38
N LYS A 417 -12.76 22.30 -17.60
CA LYS A 417 -11.57 21.55 -18.04
C LYS A 417 -11.90 20.07 -18.28
N PHE A 418 -12.76 19.45 -17.48
CA PHE A 418 -13.26 18.11 -17.79
C PHE A 418 -13.95 18.07 -19.15
N VAL A 419 -14.88 19.01 -19.41
CA VAL A 419 -15.59 19.10 -20.69
C VAL A 419 -14.64 19.39 -21.85
N GLU A 420 -13.69 20.31 -21.71
CA GLU A 420 -12.68 20.62 -22.72
C GLU A 420 -11.81 19.39 -23.04
N GLN A 421 -11.18 18.80 -22.02
CA GLN A 421 -10.24 17.69 -22.20
C GLN A 421 -10.95 16.41 -22.65
N LEU A 422 -12.18 16.17 -22.20
CA LEU A 422 -13.05 15.10 -22.72
C LEU A 422 -13.42 15.36 -24.17
N SER A 423 -13.72 16.61 -24.56
CA SER A 423 -14.01 16.96 -25.96
C SER A 423 -12.81 16.77 -26.87
N LEU A 424 -11.61 17.16 -26.42
CA LEU A 424 -10.35 16.92 -27.15
C LEU A 424 -10.05 15.42 -27.29
N PHE A 425 -10.27 14.63 -26.23
CA PHE A 425 -10.15 13.18 -26.26
C PHE A 425 -11.15 12.53 -27.22
N LEU A 426 -12.43 12.91 -27.17
CA LEU A 426 -13.46 12.41 -28.08
C LEU A 426 -13.20 12.84 -29.54
N ALA A 427 -12.59 14.00 -29.75
CA ALA A 427 -12.11 14.48 -31.05
C ALA A 427 -10.78 13.83 -31.50
N LYS A 428 -10.19 12.94 -30.67
CA LYS A 428 -8.90 12.26 -30.93
C LYS A 428 -7.72 13.20 -31.17
N VAL A 429 -7.69 14.34 -30.48
CA VAL A 429 -6.55 15.26 -30.48
C VAL A 429 -5.44 14.68 -29.59
N ASP A 430 -4.21 14.65 -30.08
CA ASP A 430 -3.04 14.23 -29.29
C ASP A 430 -2.78 15.23 -28.15
N MET A 431 -2.97 14.78 -26.92
CA MET A 431 -2.77 15.60 -25.72
C MET A 431 -1.29 15.60 -25.30
N PRO A 432 -0.66 16.77 -25.09
CA PRO A 432 0.72 16.83 -24.63
C PRO A 432 0.86 16.27 -23.21
N VAL A 433 1.90 15.47 -22.97
CA VAL A 433 2.20 14.94 -21.64
C VAL A 433 2.77 16.06 -20.76
N ARG A 434 2.06 16.38 -19.67
CA ARG A 434 2.53 17.36 -18.68
C ARG A 434 3.83 16.94 -18.04
N ARG A 435 4.76 17.89 -17.92
CA ARG A 435 6.07 17.72 -17.28
C ARG A 435 6.03 18.26 -15.84
N ASN A 436 6.94 17.78 -14.99
CA ASN A 436 7.03 18.22 -13.61
C ASN A 436 7.74 19.57 -13.47
N ALA A 437 7.16 20.49 -12.69
CA ALA A 437 7.64 21.87 -12.52
C ALA A 437 8.11 22.24 -11.09
N GLN A 438 7.75 21.46 -10.06
CA GLN A 438 8.08 21.73 -8.65
C GLN A 438 9.51 21.31 -8.24
N LEU A 439 10.52 21.89 -8.90
CA LEU A 439 11.92 21.45 -8.80
C LEU A 439 12.47 21.43 -7.36
N VAL A 440 12.28 22.51 -6.60
CA VAL A 440 12.85 22.64 -5.24
C VAL A 440 12.29 21.57 -4.31
N GLN A 441 10.97 21.37 -4.33
CA GLN A 441 10.29 20.35 -3.52
C GLN A 441 10.69 18.92 -3.91
N HIS A 442 11.09 18.70 -5.16
CA HIS A 442 11.63 17.41 -5.58
C HIS A 442 13.05 17.18 -5.03
N LEU A 443 13.94 18.17 -5.16
CA LEU A 443 15.30 18.10 -4.61
C LEU A 443 15.30 17.86 -3.08
N GLU A 444 14.36 18.50 -2.36
CA GLU A 444 14.11 18.28 -0.93
C GLU A 444 13.59 16.86 -0.64
N ALA A 445 12.49 16.46 -1.26
CA ALA A 445 11.86 15.17 -0.96
C ALA A 445 12.71 13.93 -1.31
N CYS A 446 13.73 14.09 -2.16
CA CYS A 446 14.62 13.01 -2.59
C CYS A 446 15.98 13.02 -1.86
N GLY A 447 16.18 13.88 -0.86
CA GLY A 447 17.46 13.99 -0.14
C GLY A 447 18.59 14.59 -0.98
N ILE A 448 18.28 15.12 -2.16
CA ILE A 448 19.27 15.65 -3.11
C ILE A 448 19.74 17.03 -2.61
N LYS A 449 18.84 17.84 -2.05
CA LYS A 449 19.21 19.09 -1.39
C LYS A 449 20.23 18.84 -0.28
N GLU A 450 19.98 17.88 0.59
CA GLU A 450 20.83 17.56 1.75
C GLU A 450 22.21 17.06 1.32
N LYS A 451 22.27 16.17 0.30
CA LYS A 451 23.52 15.72 -0.31
C LYS A 451 24.33 16.88 -0.94
N LEU A 452 23.64 17.82 -1.58
CA LEU A 452 24.27 18.99 -2.19
C LEU A 452 24.70 20.03 -1.15
N SER A 453 23.86 20.35 -0.16
CA SER A 453 24.15 21.34 0.88
C SER A 453 25.18 20.87 1.90
N ALA A 454 25.42 19.55 2.01
CA ALA A 454 26.56 19.03 2.77
C ALA A 454 27.92 19.45 2.16
N ASN A 455 27.96 19.73 0.85
CA ASN A 455 29.19 20.00 0.09
C ASN A 455 29.22 21.39 -0.56
N LEU A 456 28.10 22.12 -0.57
CA LEU A 456 27.94 23.45 -1.17
C LEU A 456 27.51 24.46 -0.11
N LEU A 457 28.03 25.68 -0.23
CA LEU A 457 27.53 26.81 0.55
C LEU A 457 26.15 27.23 0.03
N ASP A 458 25.31 27.77 0.92
CA ASP A 458 23.93 28.22 0.64
C ASP A 458 23.80 29.07 -0.64
N SER A 459 24.76 29.95 -0.90
CA SER A 459 24.80 30.79 -2.10
C SER A 459 25.01 29.98 -3.39
N ASP A 460 25.83 28.94 -3.33
CA ASP A 460 26.15 28.08 -4.48
C ASP A 460 24.99 27.11 -4.77
N TYR A 461 24.31 26.61 -3.72
CA TYR A 461 23.06 25.86 -3.87
C TYR A 461 21.94 26.70 -4.50
N ARG A 462 21.76 27.95 -4.04
CA ARG A 462 20.78 28.88 -4.65
C ARG A 462 21.10 29.19 -6.11
N GLU A 463 22.38 29.37 -6.47
CA GLU A 463 22.78 29.52 -7.88
C GLU A 463 22.44 28.25 -8.68
N LEU A 464 22.80 27.07 -8.18
CA LEU A 464 22.55 25.79 -8.84
C LEU A 464 21.05 25.61 -9.14
N VAL A 465 20.18 25.82 -8.16
CA VAL A 465 18.72 25.73 -8.31
C VAL A 465 18.19 26.73 -9.35
N LEU A 466 18.64 27.99 -9.31
CA LEU A 466 18.29 29.00 -10.31
C LEU A 466 18.69 28.56 -11.73
N ARG A 467 19.91 28.02 -11.89
CA ARG A 467 20.40 27.54 -13.18
C ARG A 467 19.63 26.33 -13.67
N LEU A 468 19.24 25.39 -12.79
CA LEU A 468 18.42 24.22 -13.14
C LEU A 468 17.03 24.65 -13.62
N ALA A 469 16.37 25.59 -12.94
CA ALA A 469 15.09 26.14 -13.37
C ALA A 469 15.20 26.85 -14.75
N GLN A 470 16.24 27.67 -14.95
CA GLN A 470 16.52 28.31 -16.25
C GLN A 470 16.78 27.26 -17.35
N PHE A 471 17.52 26.20 -17.05
CA PHE A 471 17.79 25.12 -17.99
C PHE A 471 16.51 24.40 -18.41
N LEU A 472 15.65 24.02 -17.48
CA LEU A 472 14.36 23.36 -17.78
C LEU A 472 13.48 24.24 -18.66
N LEU A 473 13.33 25.53 -18.35
CA LEU A 473 12.58 26.48 -19.17
C LEU A 473 13.08 26.54 -20.62
N PHE A 474 14.40 26.65 -20.83
CA PHE A 474 14.98 26.66 -22.19
C PHE A 474 14.94 25.30 -22.89
N TYR A 475 14.90 24.21 -22.13
CA TYR A 475 14.77 22.85 -22.64
C TYR A 475 13.34 22.61 -23.14
N ASP A 476 12.32 23.03 -22.36
CA ASP A 476 10.91 22.95 -22.73
C ASP A 476 10.58 23.78 -23.98
N LEU A 477 10.98 25.06 -24.00
CA LEU A 477 10.81 25.96 -25.16
C LEU A 477 11.47 25.46 -26.46
N ARG A 478 12.36 24.47 -26.37
CA ARG A 478 13.08 23.88 -27.52
C ARG A 478 12.73 22.42 -27.77
N HIS A 479 11.85 21.84 -26.96
CA HIS A 479 11.53 20.41 -26.92
C HIS A 479 12.78 19.52 -26.87
N GLY A 480 13.81 19.94 -26.13
CA GLY A 480 15.08 19.22 -25.99
C GLY A 480 16.34 20.05 -26.26
N ILE A 481 17.43 19.35 -26.56
CA ILE A 481 18.78 19.93 -26.72
C ILE A 481 19.20 19.86 -28.19
N ARG A 482 19.25 21.02 -28.87
CA ARG A 482 19.76 21.11 -30.25
C ARG A 482 21.27 20.84 -30.31
N THR A 483 21.71 19.79 -30.98
CA THR A 483 23.12 19.47 -31.26
C THR A 483 23.46 19.73 -32.73
N SER A 484 24.74 19.57 -33.12
CA SER A 484 25.16 19.59 -34.53
C SER A 484 24.59 18.43 -35.36
N ARG A 485 24.04 17.39 -34.72
CA ARG A 485 23.40 16.23 -35.37
C ARG A 485 21.86 16.29 -35.31
N GLY A 486 21.28 17.42 -34.88
CA GLY A 486 19.84 17.58 -34.67
C GLY A 486 19.43 17.68 -33.20
N LEU A 487 18.12 17.69 -32.96
CA LEU A 487 17.52 17.75 -31.63
C LEU A 487 17.62 16.39 -30.93
N ILE A 488 18.08 16.37 -29.67
CA ILE A 488 18.00 15.20 -28.80
C ILE A 488 17.11 15.51 -27.60
N GLU A 489 16.26 14.55 -27.22
CA GLU A 489 15.28 14.70 -26.14
C GLU A 489 15.43 13.54 -25.14
N TYR A 490 15.28 13.86 -23.85
CA TYR A 490 15.18 12.87 -22.78
C TYR A 490 13.84 12.14 -22.86
N ARG A 491 13.86 10.81 -22.77
CA ARG A 491 12.65 9.97 -22.81
C ARG A 491 12.45 9.27 -21.48
N ASN A 492 11.23 9.30 -20.95
CA ASN A 492 10.94 8.61 -19.69
C ASN A 492 11.09 7.10 -19.85
N ILE A 493 11.78 6.46 -18.90
CA ILE A 493 11.73 5.00 -18.74
C ILE A 493 10.52 4.73 -17.85
N LEU A 494 9.43 4.24 -18.47
CA LEU A 494 8.18 3.98 -17.76
C LEU A 494 8.42 3.03 -16.58
N THR A 495 8.14 3.52 -15.39
CA THR A 495 8.22 2.79 -14.12
C THR A 495 6.82 2.48 -13.62
N THR A 496 6.65 1.41 -12.86
CA THR A 496 5.36 1.10 -12.25
C THR A 496 5.54 0.40 -10.92
N PHE A 497 4.47 0.31 -10.14
CA PHE A 497 4.45 -0.58 -8.99
C PHE A 497 4.13 -2.01 -9.44
N CYS A 498 4.77 -2.98 -8.80
CA CYS A 498 4.39 -4.38 -8.90
C CYS A 498 4.28 -4.98 -7.50
N THR A 499 3.36 -5.93 -7.31
CA THR A 499 3.17 -6.61 -6.03
C THR A 499 2.95 -8.09 -6.27
N PHE A 500 3.67 -8.94 -5.54
CA PHE A 500 3.19 -10.32 -5.29
C PHE A 500 2.36 -10.29 -4.01
N GLN A 501 1.14 -10.83 -4.05
CA GLN A 501 0.25 -10.91 -2.89
C GLN A 501 -0.31 -12.32 -2.79
N GLU A 502 -0.36 -12.89 -1.59
CA GLU A 502 -0.97 -14.22 -1.38
C GLU A 502 -2.45 -14.19 -1.82
N ARG A 503 -2.89 -15.27 -2.45
CA ARG A 503 -4.31 -15.47 -2.77
C ARG A 503 -5.13 -15.64 -1.50
N ALA A 504 -6.20 -14.87 -1.36
CA ALA A 504 -7.15 -15.00 -0.25
C ALA A 504 -7.75 -16.42 -0.13
N ASP A 505 -7.85 -17.14 -1.24
CA ASP A 505 -8.38 -18.51 -1.32
C ASP A 505 -7.33 -19.62 -1.16
N TRP A 506 -6.05 -19.27 -0.98
CA TRP A 506 -5.02 -20.25 -0.65
C TRP A 506 -5.23 -20.79 0.77
N LEU A 507 -5.05 -22.10 0.93
CA LEU A 507 -5.19 -22.81 2.20
C LEU A 507 -3.94 -23.67 2.45
N PRO A 508 -3.50 -23.84 3.71
CA PRO A 508 -2.37 -24.72 4.03
C PRO A 508 -2.73 -26.22 3.93
N GLY A 509 -1.82 -27.03 3.40
CA GLY A 509 -1.90 -28.50 3.50
C GLY A 509 -3.14 -29.12 2.83
N ASP A 510 -3.64 -30.20 3.42
CA ASP A 510 -4.76 -31.01 2.89
C ASP A 510 -6.15 -30.42 3.20
N CYS A 511 -6.26 -29.09 3.36
CA CYS A 511 -7.54 -28.43 3.61
C CYS A 511 -8.44 -28.41 2.37
N GLU A 512 -9.72 -28.77 2.53
CA GLU A 512 -10.72 -28.73 1.46
C GLU A 512 -11.45 -27.37 1.45
N LYS A 513 -11.35 -26.61 0.35
CA LYS A 513 -12.13 -25.35 0.20
C LYS A 513 -13.59 -25.68 -0.11
N LEU A 514 -14.51 -25.26 0.77
CA LEU A 514 -15.95 -25.52 0.64
C LEU A 514 -16.70 -24.34 0.01
N ALA A 515 -16.39 -23.10 0.42
CA ALA A 515 -17.00 -21.90 -0.14
C ALA A 515 -16.07 -20.68 -0.01
N GLN A 516 -16.28 -19.68 -0.86
CA GLN A 516 -15.56 -18.41 -0.84
C GLN A 516 -16.48 -17.28 -1.28
N PHE A 517 -16.55 -16.20 -0.52
CA PHE A 517 -17.41 -15.03 -0.78
C PHE A 517 -16.87 -13.77 -0.09
N SER A 518 -17.33 -12.59 -0.51
CA SER A 518 -17.01 -11.33 0.18
C SER A 518 -17.92 -11.06 1.39
N LEU A 519 -17.51 -10.20 2.31
CA LEU A 519 -18.36 -9.76 3.43
C LEU A 519 -19.67 -9.12 2.93
N GLU A 520 -19.60 -8.31 1.87
CA GLU A 520 -20.78 -7.78 1.16
C GLU A 520 -21.75 -8.88 0.68
N SER A 521 -21.24 -10.05 0.30
CA SER A 521 -22.11 -11.15 -0.12
C SER A 521 -22.99 -11.71 1.00
N LEU A 522 -22.66 -11.52 2.29
CA LEU A 522 -23.54 -11.89 3.41
C LEU A 522 -24.89 -11.14 3.41
N ALA A 523 -24.98 -9.98 2.74
CA ALA A 523 -26.24 -9.26 2.56
C ALA A 523 -27.18 -9.93 1.54
N LYS A 524 -26.66 -10.85 0.71
CA LYS A 524 -27.44 -11.58 -0.31
C LYS A 524 -28.16 -12.77 0.33
N ALA A 525 -29.38 -13.07 -0.13
CA ALA A 525 -30.23 -14.11 0.44
C ALA A 525 -29.52 -15.48 0.59
N GLU A 526 -28.73 -15.87 -0.41
CA GLU A 526 -27.91 -17.09 -0.46
C GLU A 526 -26.96 -17.25 0.73
N TYR A 527 -26.30 -16.18 1.18
CA TYR A 527 -25.28 -16.21 2.24
C TYR A 527 -25.78 -15.69 3.58
N SER A 528 -26.93 -15.01 3.63
CA SER A 528 -27.52 -14.44 4.85
C SER A 528 -27.68 -15.43 6.03
N GLY A 529 -27.81 -16.73 5.76
CA GLY A 529 -27.87 -17.78 6.77
C GLY A 529 -26.53 -18.17 7.41
N TYR A 530 -25.38 -17.80 6.83
CA TYR A 530 -24.07 -18.26 7.29
C TYR A 530 -23.73 -17.78 8.71
N LEU A 531 -24.07 -16.53 9.05
CA LEU A 531 -23.85 -15.97 10.39
C LEU A 531 -24.66 -16.67 11.49
N ARG A 532 -25.75 -17.36 11.11
CA ARG A 532 -26.55 -18.19 12.02
C ARG A 532 -26.03 -19.62 12.10
N LYS A 533 -25.70 -20.20 10.94
CA LYS A 533 -25.19 -21.57 10.81
C LYS A 533 -23.82 -21.74 11.45
N TYR A 534 -23.00 -20.68 11.42
CA TYR A 534 -21.61 -20.69 11.88
C TYR A 534 -21.32 -19.50 12.81
N PRO A 535 -21.60 -19.62 14.13
CA PRO A 535 -21.41 -18.53 15.07
C PRO A 535 -19.98 -17.97 15.13
N GLU A 536 -18.96 -18.81 14.92
CA GLU A 536 -17.54 -18.43 14.83
C GLU A 536 -17.28 -17.28 13.85
N LEU A 537 -17.99 -17.24 12.71
CA LEU A 537 -17.81 -16.18 11.70
C LEU A 537 -18.13 -14.79 12.27
N ALA A 538 -19.23 -14.67 13.02
CA ALA A 538 -19.61 -13.42 13.67
C ALA A 538 -18.58 -13.02 14.75
N GLU A 539 -18.07 -13.98 15.51
CA GLU A 539 -17.07 -13.75 16.56
C GLU A 539 -15.73 -13.26 16.01
N LYS A 540 -15.28 -13.80 14.87
CA LYS A 540 -14.08 -13.31 14.16
C LYS A 540 -14.27 -11.93 13.57
N LEU A 541 -15.48 -11.59 13.13
CA LEU A 541 -15.83 -10.25 12.65
C LEU A 541 -15.88 -9.23 13.80
N VAL A 542 -16.32 -9.61 15.00
CA VAL A 542 -16.18 -8.75 16.21
C VAL A 542 -14.71 -8.41 16.47
N VAL A 543 -13.81 -9.40 16.46
CA VAL A 543 -12.36 -9.16 16.65
C VAL A 543 -11.80 -8.25 15.55
N PHE A 544 -12.17 -8.47 14.28
CA PHE A 544 -11.74 -7.63 13.17
C PHE A 544 -12.21 -6.17 13.32
N PHE A 545 -13.52 -5.93 13.52
CA PHE A 545 -14.06 -4.57 13.56
C PHE A 545 -13.63 -3.79 14.81
N VAL A 546 -13.37 -4.45 15.94
CA VAL A 546 -12.74 -3.81 17.10
C VAL A 546 -11.29 -3.40 16.79
N GLN A 547 -10.51 -4.22 16.06
CA GLN A 547 -9.18 -3.80 15.59
C GLN A 547 -9.25 -2.66 14.57
N VAL A 548 -10.26 -2.63 13.69
CA VAL A 548 -10.46 -1.52 12.73
C VAL A 548 -10.76 -0.21 13.45
N LEU A 549 -11.66 -0.23 14.43
CA LEU A 549 -11.94 0.92 15.29
C LEU A 549 -10.68 1.36 16.07
N ARG A 550 -9.91 0.39 16.59
CA ARG A 550 -8.69 0.66 17.33
C ARG A 550 -7.60 1.28 16.45
N PHE A 551 -7.39 0.74 15.24
CA PHE A 551 -6.50 1.31 14.24
C PHE A 551 -6.89 2.75 13.89
N PHE A 552 -8.18 3.02 13.69
CA PHE A 552 -8.66 4.37 13.39
C PHE A 552 -8.37 5.36 14.54
N LEU A 553 -8.75 5.02 15.78
CA LEU A 553 -8.53 5.91 16.92
C LEU A 553 -7.04 6.08 17.26
N ASP A 554 -6.23 5.03 17.10
CA ASP A 554 -4.79 5.09 17.38
C ASP A 554 -4.00 5.77 16.25
N THR A 555 -4.41 5.71 14.98
CA THR A 555 -3.60 6.21 13.86
C THR A 555 -4.19 7.40 13.10
N ASP A 556 -5.49 7.66 13.24
CA ASP A 556 -6.27 8.60 12.43
C ASP A 556 -6.34 8.22 10.93
N PHE A 557 -6.11 6.95 10.60
CA PHE A 557 -6.32 6.38 9.26
C PHE A 557 -7.52 5.43 9.23
N ILE A 558 -8.17 5.39 8.07
CA ILE A 558 -9.35 4.59 7.78
C ILE A 558 -8.93 3.59 6.68
N PRO A 559 -9.00 2.27 6.92
CA PRO A 559 -8.67 1.26 5.92
C PRO A 559 -9.72 1.27 4.78
N ASP A 560 -9.48 0.62 3.65
CA ASP A 560 -10.51 0.60 2.60
C ASP A 560 -11.58 -0.48 2.81
N LEU A 561 -12.59 -0.17 3.64
CA LEU A 561 -13.80 -0.99 3.81
C LEU A 561 -15.03 -0.32 3.20
N ARG A 562 -14.87 0.33 2.04
CA ARG A 562 -16.00 0.89 1.30
C ARG A 562 -16.87 -0.22 0.68
N PRO A 563 -18.20 -0.01 0.56
CA PRO A 563 -19.05 -0.80 -0.32
C PRO A 563 -18.89 -0.36 -1.77
N ASP A 564 -19.21 -1.25 -2.71
CA ASP A 564 -19.11 -1.00 -4.17
C ASP A 564 -19.89 0.26 -4.61
N GLU A 565 -21.14 0.40 -4.17
CA GLU A 565 -21.98 1.57 -4.42
C GLU A 565 -21.67 2.75 -3.49
N ALA A 566 -20.39 3.12 -3.41
CA ALA A 566 -19.85 4.14 -2.52
C ALA A 566 -20.64 5.47 -2.51
N GLY A 567 -21.23 5.86 -3.65
CA GLY A 567 -22.00 7.10 -3.79
C GLY A 567 -23.22 7.17 -2.86
N ILE A 568 -24.15 6.22 -2.97
CA ILE A 568 -25.36 6.20 -2.14
C ILE A 568 -25.03 5.67 -0.74
N ASN A 569 -24.29 4.58 -0.67
CA ASN A 569 -24.09 3.87 0.59
C ASN A 569 -23.29 4.68 1.60
N ILE A 570 -22.22 5.39 1.19
CA ILE A 570 -21.43 6.22 2.12
C ILE A 570 -22.12 7.57 2.36
N PHE A 571 -22.45 8.33 1.30
CA PHE A 571 -22.89 9.73 1.46
C PHE A 571 -24.37 9.89 1.85
N ILE A 572 -25.24 8.93 1.55
CA ILE A 572 -26.66 8.99 1.93
C ILE A 572 -26.91 8.11 3.17
N LEU A 573 -26.48 6.85 3.14
CA LEU A 573 -26.85 5.85 4.16
C LEU A 573 -25.81 5.66 5.29
N GLY A 574 -24.62 6.26 5.19
CA GLY A 574 -23.56 6.12 6.18
C GLY A 574 -23.09 4.68 6.42
N ILE A 575 -23.12 3.87 5.36
CA ILE A 575 -22.68 2.48 5.30
C ILE A 575 -21.20 2.46 4.92
N TRP A 576 -20.41 1.84 5.78
CA TRP A 576 -18.98 1.59 5.61
C TRP A 576 -18.61 0.46 6.58
N GLY A 577 -17.63 -0.39 6.25
CA GLY A 577 -17.17 -1.47 7.11
C GLY A 577 -17.91 -2.79 6.88
N TYR A 578 -19.12 -2.91 7.44
CA TYR A 578 -19.88 -4.17 7.49
C TYR A 578 -20.49 -4.64 6.13
N ILE A 579 -20.33 -3.85 5.07
CA ILE A 579 -20.61 -4.22 3.67
C ILE A 579 -19.39 -3.75 2.87
N THR A 580 -18.60 -4.69 2.37
CA THR A 580 -17.43 -4.42 1.51
C THR A 580 -17.00 -5.69 0.76
N GLU A 581 -16.50 -5.52 -0.46
CA GLU A 581 -15.84 -6.59 -1.23
C GLU A 581 -14.44 -6.94 -0.69
N ASN A 582 -13.77 -5.97 -0.04
CA ASN A 582 -12.38 -6.06 0.38
C ASN A 582 -12.13 -7.04 1.55
N MET A 583 -13.18 -7.63 2.14
CA MET A 583 -13.03 -8.70 3.13
C MET A 583 -13.50 -10.03 2.53
N ILE A 584 -12.55 -10.89 2.18
CA ILE A 584 -12.79 -12.22 1.64
C ILE A 584 -12.93 -13.23 2.78
N ILE A 585 -14.02 -14.00 2.74
CA ILE A 585 -14.36 -15.05 3.68
C ILE A 585 -14.24 -16.39 2.95
N THR A 586 -13.38 -17.28 3.44
CA THR A 586 -13.22 -18.64 2.92
C THR A 586 -13.65 -19.65 3.97
N LEU A 587 -14.67 -20.45 3.67
CA LEU A 587 -15.05 -21.64 4.43
C LEU A 587 -14.24 -22.82 3.92
N TYR A 588 -13.56 -23.52 4.83
CA TYR A 588 -12.77 -24.70 4.53
C TYR A 588 -12.98 -25.79 5.57
N ARG A 589 -12.64 -27.02 5.21
CA ARG A 589 -12.52 -28.16 6.12
C ARG A 589 -11.04 -28.39 6.42
N ASP A 590 -10.67 -28.44 7.69
CA ASP A 590 -9.31 -28.78 8.11
C ASP A 590 -9.03 -30.29 7.99
N PRO A 591 -7.77 -30.75 8.13
CA PRO A 591 -7.44 -32.19 8.06
C PRO A 591 -8.11 -33.04 9.14
N GLU A 592 -8.55 -32.45 10.26
CA GLU A 592 -9.36 -33.10 11.28
C GLU A 592 -10.85 -33.23 10.90
N GLY A 593 -11.28 -32.65 9.78
CA GLY A 593 -12.65 -32.71 9.27
C GLY A 593 -13.57 -31.60 9.78
N VAL A 594 -13.05 -30.62 10.51
CA VAL A 594 -13.81 -29.50 11.10
C VAL A 594 -13.95 -28.36 10.11
N GLU A 595 -15.16 -27.84 9.97
CA GLU A 595 -15.45 -26.67 9.13
C GLU A 595 -15.05 -25.37 9.85
N ARG A 596 -14.18 -24.57 9.22
CA ARG A 596 -13.63 -23.32 9.77
C ARG A 596 -13.66 -22.17 8.76
N PHE A 597 -13.55 -20.95 9.28
CA PHE A 597 -13.46 -19.73 8.46
C PHE A 597 -12.07 -19.09 8.50
N ARG A 598 -11.55 -18.73 7.32
CA ARG A 598 -10.39 -17.84 7.11
C ARG A 598 -10.93 -16.50 6.61
N LEU A 599 -10.61 -15.41 7.30
CA LEU A 599 -11.00 -14.05 6.91
C LEU A 599 -9.75 -13.30 6.42
N LYS A 600 -9.80 -12.69 5.24
CA LYS A 600 -8.67 -11.97 4.64
C LYS A 600 -9.07 -10.65 4.04
N PHE A 601 -8.42 -9.59 4.51
CA PHE A 601 -8.52 -8.25 3.97
C PHE A 601 -7.64 -8.15 2.71
N VAL A 602 -8.28 -7.90 1.57
CA VAL A 602 -7.65 -7.66 0.27
C VAL A 602 -7.74 -6.16 -0.04
N ASP A 603 -6.60 -5.56 -0.41
CA ASP A 603 -6.43 -4.13 -0.74
C ASP A 603 -6.21 -3.16 0.45
N ASN A 604 -5.11 -3.39 1.15
CA ASN A 604 -4.58 -2.59 2.26
C ASN A 604 -3.80 -1.31 1.86
N LYS A 605 -4.05 -0.74 0.67
CA LYS A 605 -3.15 0.27 0.06
C LYS A 605 -3.75 1.62 -0.30
N ASP A 606 -5.07 1.75 -0.26
CA ASP A 606 -5.76 3.02 -0.51
C ASP A 606 -6.44 3.51 0.79
N HIS A 607 -5.63 3.90 1.78
CA HIS A 607 -6.17 4.42 3.04
C HIS A 607 -6.67 5.86 2.92
N PHE A 608 -7.69 6.14 3.71
CA PHE A 608 -8.20 7.49 3.91
C PHE A 608 -7.67 8.03 5.24
N LYS A 609 -6.76 9.01 5.20
CA LYS A 609 -6.34 9.73 6.40
C LYS A 609 -7.44 10.69 6.82
N GLN A 610 -7.80 10.70 8.10
CA GLN A 610 -8.59 11.77 8.71
C GLN A 610 -7.79 13.08 8.67
N TYR A 611 -8.40 14.12 8.11
CA TYR A 611 -7.77 15.43 8.01
C TYR A 611 -7.78 16.14 9.37
N LYS A 612 -6.61 16.55 9.88
CA LYS A 612 -6.48 17.33 11.12
C LYS A 612 -5.86 18.69 10.80
N ARG A 613 -6.68 19.75 10.80
CA ARG A 613 -6.30 21.12 10.40
C ARG A 613 -4.97 21.59 11.03
N GLU A 614 -4.75 21.31 12.31
CA GLU A 614 -3.55 21.71 13.05
C GLU A 614 -2.26 21.02 12.57
N VAL A 615 -2.38 19.79 12.08
CA VAL A 615 -1.27 18.93 11.63
C VAL A 615 -1.05 19.02 10.12
N ASP A 616 -2.14 19.17 9.36
CA ASP A 616 -2.16 19.06 7.89
C ASP A 616 -2.21 20.41 7.16
N LYS A 617 -2.31 21.54 7.88
CA LYS A 617 -2.25 22.90 7.29
C LYS A 617 -1.01 23.14 6.42
N ASP A 618 0.14 22.60 6.84
CA ASP A 618 1.43 22.78 6.16
C ASP A 618 1.69 21.63 5.15
N ARG A 619 0.74 20.70 5.01
CA ARG A 619 0.81 19.48 4.17
C ARG A 619 -0.56 19.17 3.52
N PRO A 620 -1.13 20.08 2.69
CA PRO A 620 -2.46 19.90 2.12
C PRO A 620 -2.57 18.62 1.28
N MET A 621 -3.54 17.76 1.59
CA MET A 621 -3.82 16.51 0.87
C MET A 621 -4.78 16.75 -0.30
N GLY A 622 -4.68 15.93 -1.37
CA GLY A 622 -5.46 16.01 -2.62
C GLY A 622 -6.97 16.28 -2.44
N LEU A 623 -7.66 16.90 -3.41
CA LEU A 623 -9.11 17.23 -3.28
C LEU A 623 -9.96 15.99 -2.99
N ALA A 624 -9.57 14.81 -3.51
CA ALA A 624 -10.19 13.53 -3.17
C ALA A 624 -10.08 13.22 -1.66
N LYS A 625 -8.95 13.57 -1.03
CA LYS A 625 -8.76 13.54 0.43
C LYS A 625 -9.40 14.75 1.15
N HIS A 626 -9.67 15.90 0.50
CA HIS A 626 -10.58 16.93 1.05
C HIS A 626 -12.05 16.48 1.08
N GLY A 627 -12.49 15.66 0.10
CA GLY A 627 -13.78 14.98 0.16
C GLY A 627 -13.96 14.16 1.45
N LEU A 628 -12.87 13.69 2.06
CA LEU A 628 -12.89 12.98 3.33
C LEU A 628 -13.25 13.84 4.53
N ARG A 629 -13.15 15.19 4.46
CA ARG A 629 -13.70 16.06 5.50
C ARG A 629 -15.21 15.85 5.66
N ILE A 630 -15.91 15.49 4.57
CA ILE A 630 -17.35 15.16 4.56
C ILE A 630 -17.59 13.72 5.06
N VAL A 631 -16.59 12.84 4.97
CA VAL A 631 -16.68 11.42 5.31
C VAL A 631 -16.33 11.15 6.78
N GLN A 632 -15.48 11.96 7.43
CA GLN A 632 -15.10 11.80 8.84
C GLN A 632 -16.31 11.70 9.80
N PRO A 633 -17.33 12.58 9.76
CA PRO A 633 -18.50 12.45 10.64
C PRO A 633 -19.34 11.19 10.40
N VAL A 634 -19.06 10.46 9.32
CA VAL A 634 -19.81 9.27 8.88
C VAL A 634 -19.09 7.99 9.29
N VAL A 635 -17.75 7.97 9.22
CA VAL A 635 -16.95 6.75 9.38
C VAL A 635 -16.85 6.26 10.82
N LEU A 636 -16.61 7.12 11.81
CA LEU A 636 -16.55 6.67 13.21
C LEU A 636 -17.90 6.04 13.65
N PRO A 637 -19.07 6.68 13.41
CA PRO A 637 -20.35 6.02 13.63
C PRO A 637 -20.54 4.71 12.83
N ALA A 638 -20.01 4.62 11.60
CA ALA A 638 -20.08 3.38 10.81
C ALA A 638 -19.20 2.26 11.37
N MET A 639 -18.01 2.57 11.90
CA MET A 639 -17.15 1.62 12.62
C MET A 639 -17.83 1.11 13.89
N LEU A 640 -18.39 2.02 14.70
CA LEU A 640 -19.14 1.66 15.92
C LEU A 640 -20.36 0.78 15.59
N ARG A 641 -21.14 1.13 14.56
CA ARG A 641 -22.22 0.28 14.03
C ARG A 641 -21.72 -1.08 13.52
N SER A 642 -20.54 -1.15 12.90
CA SER A 642 -19.96 -2.42 12.44
C SER A 642 -19.66 -3.35 13.63
N VAL A 643 -19.04 -2.82 14.70
CA VAL A 643 -18.84 -3.56 15.96
C VAL A 643 -20.19 -3.97 16.55
N GLY A 644 -21.13 -3.03 16.70
CA GLY A 644 -22.46 -3.26 17.24
C GLY A 644 -23.23 -4.38 16.53
N ASN A 645 -23.25 -4.36 15.20
CA ASN A 645 -23.94 -5.38 14.39
C ASN A 645 -23.42 -6.79 14.68
N PHE A 646 -22.10 -7.01 14.70
CA PHE A 646 -21.55 -8.35 14.94
C PHE A 646 -21.61 -8.76 16.41
N VAL A 647 -21.52 -7.82 17.36
CA VAL A 647 -21.78 -8.10 18.78
C VAL A 647 -23.24 -8.53 19.00
N GLN A 648 -24.21 -7.85 18.38
CA GLN A 648 -25.62 -8.22 18.38
C GLN A 648 -25.84 -9.65 17.85
N ILE A 649 -25.24 -9.99 16.70
CA ILE A 649 -25.35 -11.33 16.12
C ILE A 649 -24.76 -12.40 17.06
N VAL A 650 -23.64 -12.11 17.72
CA VAL A 650 -23.05 -13.02 18.72
C VAL A 650 -23.94 -13.15 19.98
N HIS A 651 -24.60 -12.08 20.41
CA HIS A 651 -25.59 -12.12 21.49
C HIS A 651 -26.78 -13.02 21.12
N GLU A 652 -27.40 -12.78 19.96
CA GLU A 652 -28.53 -13.56 19.44
C GLU A 652 -28.19 -15.04 19.22
N ASN A 653 -26.97 -15.35 18.75
CA ASN A 653 -26.50 -16.73 18.60
C ASN A 653 -26.30 -17.45 19.95
N ARG A 654 -26.06 -16.74 21.05
CA ARG A 654 -25.88 -17.33 22.40
C ARG A 654 -27.19 -17.44 23.17
N ASN A 655 -28.03 -16.42 23.11
CA ASN A 655 -29.25 -16.29 23.90
C ASN A 655 -30.52 -16.71 23.14
N GLY A 656 -30.37 -17.09 21.86
CA GLY A 656 -31.46 -17.38 20.93
C GLY A 656 -31.97 -16.11 20.25
N TYR A 657 -32.68 -16.27 19.13
CA TYR A 657 -33.35 -15.19 18.40
C TYR A 657 -34.61 -14.69 19.13
N GLY A 658 -34.40 -14.16 20.33
CA GLY A 658 -35.41 -13.46 21.09
C GLY A 658 -35.76 -12.14 20.42
N ARG A 659 -36.75 -12.13 19.53
CA ARG A 659 -37.53 -10.91 19.32
C ARG A 659 -38.14 -10.56 20.67
N LYS A 660 -37.57 -9.59 21.39
CA LYS A 660 -38.32 -8.86 22.42
C LYS A 660 -39.59 -8.34 21.72
N GLU A 661 -40.74 -8.89 22.08
CA GLU A 661 -42.02 -8.32 21.67
C GLU A 661 -42.14 -6.97 22.35
N ILE A 662 -41.69 -5.93 21.64
CA ILE A 662 -41.89 -4.55 22.05
C ILE A 662 -43.40 -4.32 22.00
N SER A 663 -44.01 -4.23 23.19
CA SER A 663 -45.43 -3.94 23.34
C SER A 663 -45.77 -2.63 22.64
N LEU A 664 -47.02 -2.45 22.18
CA LEU A 664 -47.43 -1.23 21.49
C LEU A 664 -47.07 0.06 22.28
N PRO A 665 -47.21 0.11 23.63
CA PRO A 665 -46.72 1.22 24.44
C PRO A 665 -45.20 1.38 24.39
N GLY A 666 -44.42 0.31 24.55
CA GLY A 666 -42.95 0.37 24.48
C GLY A 666 -42.43 0.77 23.10
N LEU A 667 -43.21 0.54 22.03
CA LEU A 667 -42.87 0.96 20.67
C LEU A 667 -43.15 2.45 20.46
N VAL A 668 -44.17 3.00 21.13
CA VAL A 668 -44.44 4.44 21.21
C VAL A 668 -43.40 5.15 22.09
N GLU A 669 -43.05 4.60 23.25
CA GLU A 669 -41.99 5.13 24.13
C GLU A 669 -40.64 5.14 23.42
N LEU A 670 -40.25 4.03 22.77
CA LEU A 670 -39.06 3.97 21.94
C LEU A 670 -39.13 4.97 20.77
N GLY A 671 -40.27 5.07 20.09
CA GLY A 671 -40.47 6.04 18.99
C GLY A 671 -40.34 7.50 19.45
N MET A 672 -40.84 7.83 20.64
CA MET A 672 -40.73 9.16 21.26
C MET A 672 -39.32 9.45 21.75
N ALA A 673 -38.64 8.48 22.39
CA ALA A 673 -37.24 8.60 22.80
C ALA A 673 -36.34 8.79 21.57
N VAL A 674 -36.51 7.98 20.53
CA VAL A 674 -35.83 8.13 19.23
C VAL A 674 -36.11 9.51 18.65
N ALA A 675 -37.36 9.97 18.57
CA ALA A 675 -37.69 11.30 18.03
C ALA A 675 -37.05 12.44 18.84
N GLN A 676 -37.09 12.37 20.17
CA GLN A 676 -36.51 13.36 21.06
C GLN A 676 -34.98 13.40 20.91
N GLU A 677 -34.32 12.25 20.82
CA GLU A 677 -32.87 12.18 20.66
C GLU A 677 -32.40 12.49 19.22
N VAL A 678 -33.23 12.22 18.19
CA VAL A 678 -33.04 12.70 16.82
C VAL A 678 -33.04 14.23 16.80
N ILE A 679 -33.96 14.86 17.54
CA ILE A 679 -34.06 16.31 17.62
C ILE A 679 -32.85 16.88 18.38
N LEU A 680 -32.50 16.32 19.55
CA LEU A 680 -31.36 16.80 20.35
C LEU A 680 -30.02 16.59 19.63
N LYS A 681 -29.58 15.32 19.45
CA LYS A 681 -28.26 15.01 18.87
C LYS A 681 -28.18 15.28 17.38
N GLY A 682 -29.30 15.21 16.65
CA GLY A 682 -29.33 15.51 15.21
C GLY A 682 -29.21 17.00 14.90
N ILE A 683 -29.70 17.89 15.78
CA ILE A 683 -29.42 19.33 15.70
C ILE A 683 -27.93 19.56 16.01
N ASP A 684 -27.39 18.98 17.08
CA ASP A 684 -25.98 19.19 17.47
C ASP A 684 -24.99 18.68 16.40
N TYR A 685 -25.11 17.43 15.91
CA TYR A 685 -24.22 16.91 14.87
C TYR A 685 -24.34 17.65 13.52
N SER A 686 -25.54 18.10 13.17
CA SER A 686 -25.75 18.91 11.96
C SER A 686 -25.20 20.32 12.15
N SER A 687 -25.36 20.89 13.35
CA SER A 687 -24.81 22.18 13.75
C SER A 687 -23.29 22.14 13.76
N ASP A 688 -22.63 21.13 14.33
CA ASP A 688 -21.17 21.01 14.34
C ASP A 688 -20.61 20.82 12.92
N SER A 689 -21.27 19.99 12.11
CA SER A 689 -20.90 19.80 10.70
C SER A 689 -21.07 21.09 9.89
N LEU A 690 -22.12 21.86 10.17
CA LEU A 690 -22.43 23.13 9.51
C LEU A 690 -21.59 24.30 10.05
N GLN A 691 -21.27 24.33 11.34
CA GLN A 691 -20.38 25.30 11.96
C GLN A 691 -18.94 25.08 11.52
N ALA A 692 -18.47 23.83 11.41
CA ALA A 692 -17.18 23.56 10.78
C ALA A 692 -17.14 24.04 9.31
N LEU A 693 -18.23 23.83 8.55
CA LEU A 693 -18.39 24.32 7.18
C LEU A 693 -18.39 25.86 7.09
N ILE A 694 -19.13 26.53 7.98
CA ILE A 694 -19.31 27.99 8.02
C ILE A 694 -18.08 28.69 8.60
N ALA A 695 -17.47 28.17 9.67
CA ALA A 695 -16.30 28.75 10.29
C ALA A 695 -15.08 28.66 9.36
N ASP A 696 -14.82 27.51 8.73
CA ASP A 696 -13.81 27.44 7.66
C ASP A 696 -14.18 28.38 6.51
N GLY A 697 -15.44 28.38 6.04
CA GLY A 697 -15.89 29.29 4.97
C GLY A 697 -15.71 30.78 5.25
N LEU A 698 -15.91 31.23 6.49
CA LEU A 698 -15.71 32.61 6.94
C LEU A 698 -14.23 32.95 7.12
N ASP A 699 -13.44 32.03 7.69
CA ASP A 699 -12.00 32.18 7.89
C ASP A 699 -11.25 32.20 6.54
N ASP A 700 -11.76 31.45 5.57
CA ASP A 700 -11.26 31.39 4.19
C ASP A 700 -11.71 32.60 3.35
N ALA A 701 -12.93 33.11 3.55
CA ALA A 701 -13.34 34.42 3.05
C ALA A 701 -12.49 35.56 3.67
N GLY A 702 -12.10 35.43 4.95
CA GLY A 702 -11.18 36.35 5.63
C GLY A 702 -9.77 36.32 5.04
N LYS A 703 -9.23 35.13 4.74
CA LYS A 703 -7.94 34.97 4.03
C LYS A 703 -8.01 35.51 2.60
N PHE A 704 -9.10 35.26 1.89
CA PHE A 704 -9.33 35.82 0.55
C PHE A 704 -9.39 37.35 0.60
N ALA A 705 -10.14 37.94 1.54
CA ALA A 705 -10.19 39.37 1.76
C ALA A 705 -8.81 39.94 2.14
N ALA A 706 -8.03 39.27 2.98
CA ALA A 706 -6.67 39.69 3.37
C ALA A 706 -5.62 39.52 2.25
N SER A 707 -5.84 38.59 1.31
CA SER A 707 -4.96 38.38 0.15
C SER A 707 -5.32 39.35 -0.99
N ALA A 708 -6.61 39.53 -1.27
CA ALA A 708 -7.12 40.56 -2.18
C ALA A 708 -6.73 41.97 -1.67
N ALA A 709 -6.90 42.26 -0.38
CA ALA A 709 -6.46 43.51 0.21
C ALA A 709 -4.94 43.73 0.09
N ARG A 710 -4.11 42.66 0.14
CA ARG A 710 -2.67 42.77 -0.16
C ARG A 710 -2.39 43.09 -1.62
N VAL A 711 -3.14 42.50 -2.56
CA VAL A 711 -3.02 42.84 -3.99
C VAL A 711 -3.47 44.30 -4.26
N PHE A 712 -4.56 44.74 -3.66
CA PHE A 712 -5.07 46.11 -3.80
C PHE A 712 -4.24 47.17 -3.05
N THR A 713 -3.56 46.83 -1.95
CA THR A 713 -2.68 47.78 -1.23
C THR A 713 -1.23 47.78 -1.72
N ALA A 714 -0.78 46.76 -2.46
CA ALA A 714 0.54 46.72 -3.08
C ALA A 714 0.68 47.63 -4.32
N GLY A 715 -0.43 48.09 -4.91
CA GLY A 715 -0.42 49.13 -5.95
C GLY A 715 0.17 48.74 -7.31
N GLU A 716 0.35 47.44 -7.59
CA GLU A 716 0.81 46.99 -8.91
C GLU A 716 -0.35 46.85 -9.90
N ASN A 717 -0.13 47.36 -11.12
CA ASN A 717 -1.16 47.49 -12.16
C ASN A 717 -1.60 46.10 -12.70
N PRO A 718 -2.91 45.75 -12.70
CA PRO A 718 -3.42 44.47 -13.18
C PRO A 718 -3.00 44.09 -14.61
N ASP A 719 -2.76 45.06 -15.49
CA ASP A 719 -2.45 44.87 -16.90
C ASP A 719 -1.05 44.27 -17.19
N ARG A 720 -0.28 43.88 -16.15
CA ARG A 720 1.06 43.29 -16.26
C ARG A 720 1.15 41.79 -15.96
N VAL A 721 0.02 41.10 -15.79
CA VAL A 721 -0.03 39.67 -15.40
C VAL A 721 -0.73 38.79 -16.47
N ILE A 722 -0.40 39.03 -17.75
CA ILE A 722 -0.68 38.12 -18.88
C ILE A 722 0.64 37.83 -19.59
#